data_AF-A0A5E4IQV3-F1
#
_entry.id   AF-A0A5E4IQV3-F1
#
_cell.length_a   1.000
_cell.length_b   1.000
_cell.length_c   1.000
_cell.angle_alpha   90.00
_cell.angle_beta   90.00
_cell.angle_gamma   90.00
#
_symmetry.space_group_name_H-M   'P 1'
#
loop_
_entity.id
_entity.type
_entity.pdbx_description
1 polymer ?
#
loop_
_entity_poly.entity_id
_entity_poly.type
_entity_poly.pdbx_seq_one_letter_code
_entity_poly.pdbx_strand_id
1 'polypeptide(L)'
;MPSRPLYVQDALPGMKEGHAEHFVGRRREQQRLLPALRSGDLQIVIITGLGGSGKSTLATRLANKLATYRFIPIPVSSSKENPLNSARLLQAFGDAFRQAARKQRKWNASRADELVALAEDLGNAKISVESRFHDVVAALNEGNFLLILDNFESNMDEADLRILDSEISGFYKYLLENLSGGSRVIITTKYPPSDVPVLPQKAHKEDLSDFSESSFLKILQRDPDVERRIRLGELPMALLSDLYKKFGGTPRFILQIREAIKEMDSALLEKELENVMLPADAKPSELQKLRDKYFSNIFIERLYGYLTHESQQALCWSAVYSIPVNPRGLAAVVGEPLDRVNAYTQSWQKRTFAYQDSEKSLWIVYGLLRPWLLEKLSFEEQRNAHKLAGKFLVDLEELKQEDELGLTSMNCIMEARSQYLSAEEIESARVLTTRLSGSLILSGFYDEVRQLNAELLDYEEHPSSMIWIANAYSDQGNYDFARHWYQRSLLASGDSDLKEMAASWHGLATIDLMEGDYDAAFEKFQKDMAICEQIGDHAGKAKTLHNLATIELKKSNYNSARETFEKILELCRLNNDHAGEASALYALATIDLGKGDYDAAREKFKKVIEFRQYIGDRHGESSTWHQLATIDMKESDYDSARKKFQKSLQISLQIGDRAGEASTLQSLATIDFYEVESDSAKANFERAMRIMRQIGDRAGEASILNNLASIDLNKGEYVLAREKLENAMKIAQQIGDLVGEASILSNQASMDMIKGDCNSAREKLEKAMEIMHQIGDQAGEASILNNLASIDMIKSDHNSAHEELEKAIEIMQQIGDRAGEATAFQLLGILAREEGRVREGMQLVALGWLINSSIHHVDAQDDAKILSIMASELGYTKRIIKAVIKKVAAAYKKDKGKGLVKAAFPKS
;
A
#
# COMPACT_ATOMS: atom_id res chain seq x y z
N MET A 1 -46.44 -13.06 -38.19
CA MET A 1 -46.49 -12.47 -36.83
C MET A 1 -45.65 -11.20 -36.85
N PRO A 2 -46.06 -10.10 -36.22
CA PRO A 2 -45.21 -8.91 -36.15
C PRO A 2 -43.90 -9.30 -35.45
N SER A 3 -42.78 -8.96 -36.09
CA SER A 3 -41.42 -9.18 -35.60
C SER A 3 -41.30 -8.56 -34.21
N ARG A 4 -41.11 -9.41 -33.17
CA ARG A 4 -40.74 -8.91 -31.84
C ARG A 4 -39.50 -8.03 -31.98
N PRO A 5 -39.44 -6.86 -31.31
CA PRO A 5 -38.28 -5.98 -31.39
C PRO A 5 -37.02 -6.79 -31.04
N LEU A 6 -36.01 -6.60 -31.89
CA LEU A 6 -34.75 -7.31 -31.86
C LEU A 6 -33.95 -6.85 -30.63
N TYR A 7 -33.95 -7.66 -29.57
CA TYR A 7 -33.19 -7.36 -28.36
C TYR A 7 -31.70 -7.63 -28.59
N VAL A 8 -30.88 -6.59 -28.45
CA VAL A 8 -29.41 -6.65 -28.41
C VAL A 8 -28.98 -6.64 -26.95
N GLN A 9 -28.00 -7.48 -26.62
CA GLN A 9 -27.35 -7.48 -25.31
C GLN A 9 -25.94 -6.93 -25.49
N ASP A 10 -25.62 -5.85 -24.79
CA ASP A 10 -24.26 -5.35 -24.68
C ASP A 10 -23.47 -6.11 -23.62
N ALA A 11 -22.13 -6.09 -23.77
CA ALA A 11 -21.23 -6.58 -22.74
C ALA A 11 -21.32 -5.70 -21.49
N LEU A 12 -20.99 -6.24 -20.32
CA LEU A 12 -20.93 -5.41 -19.11
C LEU A 12 -19.72 -4.46 -19.20
N PRO A 13 -19.81 -3.24 -18.65
CA PRO A 13 -18.65 -2.34 -18.56
C PRO A 13 -17.47 -3.06 -17.90
N GLY A 14 -16.32 -3.17 -18.56
CA GLY A 14 -15.15 -3.90 -18.03
C GLY A 14 -15.02 -5.37 -18.45
N MET A 15 -15.98 -5.93 -19.19
CA MET A 15 -15.83 -7.21 -19.91
C MET A 15 -15.43 -7.00 -21.37
N LYS A 16 -14.47 -7.78 -21.88
CA LYS A 16 -14.06 -7.80 -23.30
C LYS A 16 -15.06 -8.55 -24.19
N GLU A 17 -15.79 -9.52 -23.63
CA GLU A 17 -16.79 -10.34 -24.32
C GLU A 17 -18.14 -10.29 -23.61
N GLY A 18 -19.21 -10.79 -24.24
CA GLY A 18 -20.55 -10.87 -23.63
C GLY A 18 -21.68 -10.24 -24.45
N HIS A 19 -21.33 -9.58 -25.56
CA HIS A 19 -22.30 -9.10 -26.53
C HIS A 19 -23.06 -10.26 -27.20
N ALA A 20 -24.34 -10.05 -27.48
CA ALA A 20 -25.12 -10.94 -28.34
C ALA A 20 -26.26 -10.24 -29.06
N GLU A 21 -26.27 -10.38 -30.38
CA GLU A 21 -27.41 -10.11 -31.22
C GLU A 21 -28.42 -11.26 -31.13
N HIS A 22 -29.57 -10.96 -30.53
CA HIS A 22 -30.67 -11.92 -30.37
C HIS A 22 -30.26 -13.16 -29.57
N PHE A 23 -30.03 -12.98 -28.26
CA PHE A 23 -29.75 -14.09 -27.35
C PHE A 23 -30.75 -15.25 -27.55
N VAL A 24 -30.27 -16.33 -28.17
CA VAL A 24 -31.03 -17.55 -28.48
C VAL A 24 -30.19 -18.73 -28.03
N GLY A 25 -30.84 -19.70 -27.39
CA GLY A 25 -30.15 -20.80 -26.72
C GLY A 25 -29.97 -20.53 -25.24
N ARG A 26 -29.43 -21.50 -24.50
CA ARG A 26 -29.21 -21.45 -23.05
C ARG A 26 -30.43 -21.18 -22.15
N ARG A 27 -31.66 -21.48 -22.62
CA ARG A 27 -32.89 -21.25 -21.83
C ARG A 27 -32.95 -22.17 -20.60
N ARG A 28 -32.48 -23.42 -20.73
CA ARG A 28 -32.47 -24.39 -19.63
C ARG A 28 -31.54 -23.93 -18.51
N GLU A 29 -30.34 -23.51 -18.91
CA GLU A 29 -29.29 -22.97 -18.06
C GLU A 29 -29.79 -21.71 -17.33
N GLN A 30 -30.43 -20.76 -18.03
CA GLN A 30 -31.06 -19.61 -17.38
C GLN A 30 -32.19 -19.99 -16.42
N GLN A 31 -33.06 -20.93 -16.79
CA GLN A 31 -34.17 -21.37 -15.95
C GLN A 31 -33.71 -22.10 -14.69
N ARG A 32 -32.53 -22.74 -14.74
CA ARG A 32 -31.89 -23.38 -13.59
C ARG A 32 -31.14 -22.38 -12.72
N LEU A 33 -30.22 -21.62 -13.32
CA LEU A 33 -29.26 -20.80 -12.59
C LEU A 33 -29.88 -19.52 -12.02
N LEU A 34 -30.74 -18.82 -12.78
CA LEU A 34 -31.24 -17.52 -12.35
C LEU A 34 -32.12 -17.60 -11.08
N PRO A 35 -33.08 -18.54 -10.96
CA PRO A 35 -33.86 -18.66 -9.73
C PRO A 35 -32.99 -19.02 -8.52
N ALA A 36 -32.04 -19.95 -8.69
CA ALA A 36 -31.16 -20.41 -7.63
C ALA A 36 -30.19 -19.32 -7.15
N LEU A 37 -29.62 -18.54 -8.07
CA LEU A 37 -28.81 -17.36 -7.75
C LEU A 37 -29.65 -16.29 -7.04
N ARG A 38 -30.91 -16.11 -7.44
CA ARG A 38 -31.80 -15.12 -6.81
C ARG A 38 -32.22 -15.53 -5.40
N SER A 39 -32.57 -16.79 -5.17
CA SER A 39 -32.95 -17.31 -3.84
C SER A 39 -31.77 -17.43 -2.88
N GLY A 40 -30.55 -17.57 -3.42
CA GLY A 40 -29.35 -17.85 -2.62
C GLY A 40 -29.09 -19.32 -2.37
N ASP A 41 -29.85 -20.20 -3.03
CA ASP A 41 -29.56 -21.65 -3.07
C ASP A 41 -28.19 -21.90 -3.72
N LEU A 42 -27.84 -21.08 -4.72
CA LEU A 42 -26.51 -20.96 -5.27
C LEU A 42 -25.95 -19.56 -5.00
N GLN A 43 -24.72 -19.51 -4.51
CA GLN A 43 -23.96 -18.27 -4.32
C GLN A 43 -22.90 -18.08 -5.38
N ILE A 44 -22.32 -19.18 -5.86
CA ILE A 44 -21.20 -19.16 -6.81
C ILE A 44 -21.52 -20.08 -7.98
N VAL A 45 -21.30 -19.60 -9.21
CA VAL A 45 -21.46 -20.40 -10.42
C VAL A 45 -20.19 -20.28 -11.26
N ILE A 46 -19.57 -21.43 -11.54
CA ILE A 46 -18.41 -21.53 -12.43
C ILE A 46 -18.89 -22.08 -13.77
N ILE A 47 -18.96 -21.22 -14.78
CA ILE A 47 -19.38 -21.56 -16.13
C ILE A 47 -18.15 -22.00 -16.92
N THR A 48 -18.12 -23.27 -17.33
CA THR A 48 -17.01 -23.84 -18.09
C THR A 48 -17.39 -24.19 -19.53
N GLY A 49 -16.38 -24.32 -20.40
CA GLY A 49 -16.56 -24.72 -21.79
C GLY A 49 -15.49 -24.15 -22.72
N LEU A 50 -15.42 -24.69 -23.94
CA LEU A 50 -14.45 -24.28 -24.95
C LEU A 50 -14.61 -22.80 -25.36
N GLY A 51 -13.59 -22.24 -26.02
CA GLY A 51 -13.62 -20.87 -26.53
C GLY A 51 -14.82 -20.62 -27.45
N GLY A 52 -15.56 -19.54 -27.20
CA GLY A 52 -16.75 -19.19 -27.98
C GLY A 52 -18.01 -20.04 -27.75
N SER A 53 -18.06 -20.85 -26.67
CA SER A 53 -19.26 -21.59 -26.26
C SER A 53 -20.41 -20.73 -25.70
N GLY A 54 -20.20 -19.41 -25.59
CA GLY A 54 -21.16 -18.43 -25.09
C GLY A 54 -21.15 -18.23 -23.57
N LYS A 55 -20.02 -18.51 -22.88
CA LYS A 55 -19.87 -18.35 -21.43
C LYS A 55 -20.10 -16.89 -20.98
N SER A 56 -19.32 -15.96 -21.51
CA SER A 56 -19.40 -14.53 -21.19
C SER A 56 -20.78 -13.98 -21.54
N THR A 57 -21.36 -14.38 -22.67
CA THR A 57 -22.72 -13.99 -23.06
C THR A 57 -23.78 -14.47 -22.06
N LEU A 58 -23.67 -15.71 -21.55
CA LEU A 58 -24.58 -16.22 -20.52
C LEU A 58 -24.37 -15.49 -19.18
N ALA A 59 -23.12 -15.26 -18.78
CA ALA A 59 -22.79 -14.51 -17.57
C ALA A 59 -23.37 -13.09 -17.59
N THR A 60 -23.16 -12.34 -18.68
CA THR A 60 -23.77 -11.02 -18.91
C THR A 60 -25.30 -11.08 -18.87
N ARG A 61 -25.93 -12.11 -19.45
CA ARG A 61 -27.39 -12.28 -19.42
C ARG A 61 -27.91 -12.48 -18.00
N LEU A 62 -27.23 -13.32 -17.22
CA LEU A 62 -27.57 -13.56 -15.82
C LEU A 62 -27.36 -12.29 -14.99
N ALA A 63 -26.26 -11.59 -15.20
CA ALA A 63 -25.93 -10.36 -14.49
C ALA A 63 -26.93 -9.24 -14.75
N ASN A 64 -27.28 -8.96 -16.01
CA ASN A 64 -28.29 -7.96 -16.36
C ASN A 64 -29.65 -8.28 -15.74
N LYS A 65 -30.03 -9.56 -15.65
CA LYS A 65 -31.25 -9.96 -14.96
C LYS A 65 -31.15 -9.82 -13.45
N LEU A 66 -30.04 -10.21 -12.84
CA LEU A 66 -29.81 -10.06 -11.39
C LEU A 66 -29.74 -8.59 -10.98
N ALA A 67 -29.19 -7.71 -11.81
CA ALA A 67 -29.17 -6.27 -11.56
C ALA A 67 -30.57 -5.67 -11.38
N THR A 68 -31.60 -6.21 -12.06
CA THR A 68 -33.01 -5.82 -11.84
C THR A 68 -33.52 -6.17 -10.43
N TYR A 69 -32.87 -7.11 -9.74
CA TYR A 69 -33.11 -7.49 -8.36
C TYR A 69 -32.15 -6.78 -7.37
N ARG A 70 -31.66 -5.58 -7.73
CA ARG A 70 -30.80 -4.72 -6.89
C ARG A 70 -29.38 -5.25 -6.63
N PHE A 71 -28.94 -6.24 -7.38
CA PHE A 71 -27.52 -6.61 -7.38
C PHE A 71 -26.68 -5.53 -8.06
N ILE A 72 -25.54 -5.19 -7.48
CA ILE A 72 -24.56 -4.26 -8.07
C ILE A 72 -23.47 -5.09 -8.78
N PRO A 73 -23.40 -5.09 -10.11
CA PRO A 73 -22.39 -5.85 -10.84
C PRO A 73 -20.99 -5.29 -10.62
N ILE A 74 -20.03 -6.19 -10.44
CA ILE A 74 -18.58 -5.94 -10.37
C ILE A 74 -17.91 -6.84 -11.44
N PRO A 75 -18.00 -6.46 -12.72
CA PRO A 75 -17.34 -7.18 -13.80
C PRO A 75 -15.83 -6.92 -13.82
N VAL A 76 -15.05 -7.99 -13.89
CA VAL A 76 -13.61 -7.94 -14.06
C VAL A 76 -13.21 -8.99 -15.09
N SER A 77 -12.57 -8.55 -16.18
CA SER A 77 -12.07 -9.45 -17.22
C SER A 77 -10.55 -9.57 -17.19
N SER A 78 -10.09 -10.74 -17.59
CA SER A 78 -8.68 -11.06 -17.69
C SER A 78 -8.30 -11.49 -19.11
N SER A 79 -7.07 -11.18 -19.53
CA SER A 79 -6.47 -11.69 -20.76
C SER A 79 -4.99 -11.99 -20.56
N LYS A 80 -4.33 -12.66 -21.51
CA LYS A 80 -2.90 -12.98 -21.39
C LYS A 80 -2.03 -11.73 -21.26
N GLU A 81 -2.42 -10.67 -21.95
CA GLU A 81 -1.70 -9.39 -21.99
C GLU A 81 -2.06 -8.46 -20.83
N ASN A 82 -3.16 -8.74 -20.12
CA ASN A 82 -3.62 -7.99 -18.96
C ASN A 82 -4.28 -8.95 -17.95
N PRO A 83 -3.48 -9.79 -17.28
CA PRO A 83 -3.99 -10.77 -16.33
C PRO A 83 -4.62 -10.08 -15.12
N LEU A 84 -5.59 -10.74 -14.49
CA LEU A 84 -6.13 -10.31 -13.20
C LEU A 84 -5.03 -10.36 -12.11
N ASN A 85 -4.88 -9.28 -11.36
CA ASN A 85 -4.00 -9.19 -10.20
C ASN A 85 -4.73 -8.54 -9.02
N SER A 86 -4.13 -8.55 -7.84
CA SER A 86 -4.76 -8.07 -6.62
C SER A 86 -5.09 -6.59 -6.69
N ALA A 87 -4.17 -5.78 -7.23
CA ALA A 87 -4.38 -4.35 -7.44
C ALA A 87 -5.65 -4.03 -8.24
N ARG A 88 -5.82 -4.66 -9.42
CA ARG A 88 -6.99 -4.45 -10.28
C ARG A 88 -8.27 -4.92 -9.62
N LEU A 89 -8.22 -6.05 -8.92
CA LEU A 89 -9.39 -6.63 -8.28
C LEU A 89 -9.86 -5.77 -7.10
N LEU A 90 -8.95 -5.33 -6.22
CA LEU A 90 -9.24 -4.43 -5.10
C LEU A 90 -9.70 -3.05 -5.58
N GLN A 91 -9.13 -2.54 -6.68
CA GLN A 91 -9.62 -1.31 -7.30
C GLN A 91 -11.07 -1.46 -7.77
N ALA A 92 -11.41 -2.57 -8.45
CA ALA A 92 -12.78 -2.84 -8.90
C ALA A 92 -13.76 -2.93 -7.72
N PHE A 93 -13.35 -3.54 -6.60
CA PHE A 93 -14.15 -3.54 -5.37
C PHE A 93 -14.31 -2.14 -4.77
N GLY A 94 -13.23 -1.37 -4.66
CA GLY A 94 -13.27 0.00 -4.14
C GLY A 94 -14.22 0.89 -4.93
N ASP A 95 -14.17 0.82 -6.26
CA ASP A 95 -15.06 1.58 -7.13
C ASP A 95 -16.52 1.13 -7.00
N ALA A 96 -16.77 -0.18 -6.89
CA ALA A 96 -18.10 -0.72 -6.64
C ALA A 96 -18.66 -0.28 -5.28
N PHE A 97 -17.82 -0.27 -4.23
CA PHE A 97 -18.21 0.17 -2.89
C PHE A 97 -18.52 1.67 -2.85
N ARG A 98 -17.70 2.51 -3.49
CA ARG A 98 -18.00 3.95 -3.66
C ARG A 98 -19.29 4.17 -4.44
N GLN A 99 -19.53 3.39 -5.49
CA GLN A 99 -20.78 3.48 -6.26
C GLN A 99 -21.99 3.06 -5.41
N ALA A 100 -21.87 1.97 -4.64
CA ALA A 100 -22.89 1.50 -3.72
C ALA A 100 -23.19 2.54 -2.63
N ALA A 101 -22.15 3.11 -2.02
CA ALA A 101 -22.26 4.17 -1.03
C ALA A 101 -23.03 5.38 -1.57
N ARG A 102 -22.68 5.87 -2.78
CA ARG A 102 -23.40 6.99 -3.42
C ARG A 102 -24.90 6.69 -3.60
N LYS A 103 -25.26 5.47 -3.99
CA LYS A 103 -26.67 5.03 -4.16
C LYS A 103 -27.38 4.88 -2.81
N GLN A 104 -26.70 4.38 -1.79
CA GLN A 104 -27.26 4.08 -0.47
C GLN A 104 -27.31 5.28 0.48
N ARG A 105 -26.50 6.32 0.24
CA ARG A 105 -26.39 7.50 1.13
C ARG A 105 -27.72 8.18 1.44
N LYS A 106 -28.70 8.08 0.54
CA LYS A 106 -30.07 8.60 0.74
C LYS A 106 -30.89 7.82 1.78
N TRP A 107 -30.57 6.55 2.01
CA TRP A 107 -31.40 5.62 2.79
C TRP A 107 -30.66 5.03 4.01
N ASN A 108 -29.33 4.92 3.94
CA ASN A 108 -28.49 4.46 5.04
C ASN A 108 -27.12 5.16 4.96
N ALA A 109 -27.00 6.30 5.65
CA ALA A 109 -25.78 7.10 5.65
C ALA A 109 -24.62 6.37 6.35
N SER A 110 -24.88 5.70 7.48
CA SER A 110 -23.86 4.93 8.22
C SER A 110 -23.21 3.88 7.32
N ARG A 111 -24.02 3.08 6.62
CA ARG A 111 -23.49 2.05 5.71
C ARG A 111 -22.76 2.64 4.51
N ALA A 112 -23.21 3.80 4.02
CA ALA A 112 -22.52 4.50 2.94
C ALA A 112 -21.14 4.99 3.38
N ASP A 113 -21.03 5.54 4.59
CA ASP A 113 -19.76 6.02 5.14
C ASP A 113 -18.81 4.85 5.44
N GLU A 114 -19.31 3.72 5.96
CA GLU A 114 -18.54 2.46 6.11
C GLU A 114 -17.96 1.96 4.77
N LEU A 115 -18.77 1.93 3.71
CA LEU A 115 -18.32 1.48 2.38
C LEU A 115 -17.30 2.43 1.75
N VAL A 116 -17.38 3.74 2.04
CA VAL A 116 -16.39 4.72 1.59
C VAL A 116 -15.06 4.52 2.34
N ALA A 117 -15.11 4.40 3.67
CA ALA A 117 -13.92 4.14 4.47
C ALA A 117 -13.24 2.84 4.06
N LEU A 118 -14.01 1.76 3.87
CA LEU A 118 -13.47 0.50 3.37
C LEU A 118 -12.81 0.68 2.00
N ALA A 119 -13.42 1.42 1.08
CA ALA A 119 -12.84 1.69 -0.25
C ALA A 119 -11.57 2.55 -0.21
N GLU A 120 -11.32 3.29 0.87
CA GLU A 120 -10.06 3.99 1.12
C GLU A 120 -9.01 3.01 1.68
N ASP A 121 -9.42 2.15 2.63
CA ASP A 121 -8.57 1.11 3.22
C ASP A 121 -8.08 0.08 2.19
N LEU A 122 -8.85 -0.21 1.13
CA LEU A 122 -8.40 -1.11 0.05
C LEU A 122 -7.13 -0.62 -0.68
N GLY A 123 -6.84 0.68 -0.64
CA GLY A 123 -5.62 1.28 -1.19
C GLY A 123 -4.50 1.52 -0.17
N ASN A 124 -4.70 1.16 1.10
CA ASN A 124 -3.79 1.50 2.18
C ASN A 124 -2.66 0.46 2.33
N ALA A 125 -1.44 0.84 1.94
CA ALA A 125 -0.24 -0.01 2.02
C ALA A 125 0.03 -0.63 3.39
N LYS A 126 -0.44 -0.01 4.48
CA LYS A 126 -0.25 -0.55 5.85
C LYS A 126 -1.08 -1.80 6.14
N ILE A 127 -2.14 -2.05 5.38
CA ILE A 127 -2.99 -3.24 5.51
C ILE A 127 -2.50 -4.28 4.50
N SER A 128 -2.27 -5.51 4.93
CA SER A 128 -1.87 -6.59 4.02
C SER A 128 -2.96 -6.86 2.98
N VAL A 129 -2.57 -7.25 1.76
CA VAL A 129 -3.50 -7.54 0.66
C VAL A 129 -4.51 -8.64 1.08
N GLU A 130 -4.04 -9.66 1.79
CA GLU A 130 -4.89 -10.71 2.36
C GLU A 130 -5.99 -10.16 3.28
N SER A 131 -5.63 -9.25 4.21
CA SER A 131 -6.61 -8.63 5.11
C SER A 131 -7.61 -7.77 4.35
N ARG A 132 -7.16 -7.02 3.34
CA ARG A 132 -8.06 -6.24 2.47
C ARG A 132 -9.05 -7.14 1.75
N PHE A 133 -8.62 -8.31 1.27
CA PHE A 133 -9.52 -9.29 0.66
C PHE A 133 -10.50 -9.91 1.67
N HIS A 134 -10.09 -10.14 2.91
CA HIS A 134 -10.99 -10.58 3.97
C HIS A 134 -12.09 -9.55 4.23
N ASP A 135 -11.72 -8.26 4.30
CA ASP A 135 -12.66 -7.16 4.49
C ASP A 135 -13.61 -7.01 3.29
N VAL A 136 -13.11 -7.21 2.07
CA VAL A 136 -13.95 -7.29 0.86
C VAL A 136 -15.01 -8.39 1.01
N VAL A 137 -14.62 -9.62 1.38
CA VAL A 137 -15.58 -10.72 1.52
C VAL A 137 -16.59 -10.46 2.64
N ALA A 138 -16.18 -9.83 3.75
CA ALA A 138 -17.09 -9.37 4.79
C ALA A 138 -18.13 -8.37 4.23
N ALA A 139 -17.67 -7.36 3.48
CA ALA A 139 -18.57 -6.40 2.84
C ALA A 139 -19.49 -7.03 1.78
N LEU A 140 -19.00 -8.03 1.03
CA LEU A 140 -19.81 -8.82 0.10
C LEU A 140 -20.90 -9.60 0.85
N ASN A 141 -20.61 -10.15 2.03
CA ASN A 141 -21.60 -10.88 2.82
C ASN A 141 -22.73 -9.99 3.34
N GLU A 142 -22.42 -8.73 3.65
CA GLU A 142 -23.39 -7.74 4.13
C GLU A 142 -24.15 -7.02 3.00
N GLY A 143 -23.69 -7.15 1.75
CA GLY A 143 -24.22 -6.47 0.58
C GLY A 143 -24.93 -7.37 -0.44
N ASN A 144 -25.40 -6.74 -1.52
CA ASN A 144 -25.95 -7.41 -2.70
C ASN A 144 -25.10 -7.05 -3.92
N PHE A 145 -23.88 -7.55 -3.98
CA PHE A 145 -22.97 -7.39 -5.10
C PHE A 145 -22.98 -8.64 -5.98
N LEU A 146 -22.61 -8.46 -7.24
CA LEU A 146 -22.47 -9.56 -8.19
C LEU A 146 -21.08 -9.47 -8.83
N LEU A 147 -20.12 -10.24 -8.30
CA LEU A 147 -18.79 -10.35 -8.88
C LEU A 147 -18.85 -11.21 -10.15
N ILE A 148 -18.32 -10.71 -11.25
CA ILE A 148 -18.15 -11.49 -12.49
C ILE A 148 -16.67 -11.52 -12.83
N LEU A 149 -16.06 -12.70 -12.78
CA LEU A 149 -14.69 -12.93 -13.24
C LEU A 149 -14.74 -13.59 -14.62
N ASP A 150 -14.36 -12.84 -15.66
CA ASP A 150 -14.43 -13.29 -17.05
C ASP A 150 -13.06 -13.71 -17.60
N ASN A 151 -13.02 -14.85 -18.31
CA ASN A 151 -11.81 -15.45 -18.89
C ASN A 151 -10.72 -15.75 -17.86
N PHE A 152 -11.12 -16.33 -16.72
CA PHE A 152 -10.23 -16.61 -15.60
C PHE A 152 -9.10 -17.60 -15.94
N GLU A 153 -9.20 -18.34 -17.05
CA GLU A 153 -8.11 -19.20 -17.51
C GLU A 153 -6.80 -18.47 -17.85
N SER A 154 -6.85 -17.16 -18.10
CA SER A 154 -5.65 -16.37 -18.38
C SER A 154 -4.77 -16.15 -17.15
N ASN A 155 -5.29 -16.45 -15.95
CA ASN A 155 -4.57 -16.39 -14.69
C ASN A 155 -4.03 -17.74 -14.22
N MET A 156 -4.14 -18.77 -15.06
CA MET A 156 -3.77 -20.14 -14.69
C MET A 156 -2.63 -20.66 -15.55
N ASP A 157 -1.81 -21.53 -14.95
CA ASP A 157 -0.86 -22.33 -15.69
C ASP A 157 -1.61 -23.32 -16.62
N GLU A 158 -1.19 -23.40 -17.88
CA GLU A 158 -1.88 -24.24 -18.87
C GLU A 158 -1.68 -25.74 -18.63
N ALA A 159 -0.63 -26.15 -17.92
CA ALA A 159 -0.27 -27.55 -17.69
C ALA A 159 -0.94 -28.13 -16.44
N ASP A 160 -0.95 -27.42 -15.32
CA ASP A 160 -1.50 -27.92 -14.04
C ASP A 160 -2.78 -27.23 -13.56
N LEU A 161 -3.24 -26.21 -14.29
CA LEU A 161 -4.46 -25.43 -14.02
C LEU A 161 -4.45 -24.73 -12.65
N ARG A 162 -3.27 -24.46 -12.07
CA ARG A 162 -3.13 -23.66 -10.86
C ARG A 162 -3.15 -22.18 -11.16
N ILE A 163 -3.74 -21.41 -10.25
CA ILE A 163 -3.70 -19.94 -10.30
C ILE A 163 -2.25 -19.49 -10.07
N LEU A 164 -1.73 -18.66 -10.99
CA LEU A 164 -0.33 -18.21 -10.99
C LEU A 164 -0.02 -17.25 -9.84
N ASP A 165 -0.94 -16.34 -9.55
CA ASP A 165 -0.81 -15.33 -8.51
C ASP A 165 -1.27 -15.90 -7.16
N SER A 166 -0.37 -15.84 -6.16
CA SER A 166 -0.61 -16.42 -4.84
C SER A 166 -1.70 -15.69 -4.04
N GLU A 167 -1.80 -14.37 -4.19
CA GLU A 167 -2.80 -13.54 -3.51
C GLU A 167 -4.18 -13.76 -4.15
N ILE A 168 -4.25 -13.86 -5.48
CA ILE A 168 -5.49 -14.22 -6.19
C ILE A 168 -5.91 -15.66 -5.87
N SER A 169 -4.97 -16.60 -5.75
CA SER A 169 -5.25 -17.97 -5.29
C SER A 169 -5.82 -17.98 -3.87
N GLY A 170 -5.22 -17.20 -2.96
CA GLY A 170 -5.68 -17.02 -1.59
C GLY A 170 -7.10 -16.43 -1.54
N PHE A 171 -7.33 -15.35 -2.26
CA PHE A 171 -8.66 -14.74 -2.39
C PHE A 171 -9.69 -15.72 -2.97
N TYR A 172 -9.35 -16.45 -4.03
CA TYR A 172 -10.26 -17.41 -4.67
C TYR A 172 -10.71 -18.50 -3.69
N LYS A 173 -9.77 -19.08 -2.93
CA LYS A 173 -10.05 -20.07 -1.88
C LYS A 173 -10.93 -19.47 -0.78
N TYR A 174 -10.50 -18.33 -0.23
CA TYR A 174 -11.21 -17.67 0.86
C TYR A 174 -12.63 -17.26 0.47
N LEU A 175 -12.83 -16.73 -0.75
CA LEU A 175 -14.13 -16.37 -1.30
C LEU A 175 -15.07 -17.57 -1.42
N LEU A 176 -14.57 -18.70 -1.95
CA LEU A 176 -15.37 -19.92 -2.08
C LEU A 176 -15.83 -20.45 -0.71
N GLU A 177 -14.97 -20.40 0.29
CA GLU A 177 -15.25 -20.92 1.64
C GLU A 177 -16.14 -19.99 2.49
N ASN A 178 -15.99 -18.67 2.34
CA ASN A 178 -16.56 -17.69 3.29
C ASN A 178 -17.68 -16.82 2.72
N LEU A 179 -17.96 -16.88 1.41
CA LEU A 179 -19.13 -16.20 0.87
C LEU A 179 -20.40 -16.90 1.35
N SER A 180 -21.13 -16.23 2.24
CA SER A 180 -22.30 -16.77 2.93
C SER A 180 -23.51 -15.83 2.89
N GLY A 181 -23.35 -14.59 2.47
CA GLY A 181 -24.38 -13.55 2.49
C GLY A 181 -25.16 -13.32 1.20
N GLY A 182 -25.54 -12.05 0.99
CA GLY A 182 -26.44 -11.60 -0.08
C GLY A 182 -25.82 -11.57 -1.48
N SER A 183 -24.48 -11.44 -1.57
CA SER A 183 -23.76 -11.32 -2.85
C SER A 183 -23.61 -12.63 -3.62
N ARG A 184 -23.35 -12.54 -4.93
CA ARG A 184 -23.21 -13.67 -5.85
C ARG A 184 -21.93 -13.56 -6.67
N VAL A 185 -21.41 -14.68 -7.14
CA VAL A 185 -20.21 -14.74 -7.97
C VAL A 185 -20.47 -15.59 -9.21
N ILE A 186 -20.09 -15.07 -10.37
CA ILE A 186 -20.09 -15.81 -11.65
C ILE A 186 -18.66 -15.81 -12.18
N ILE A 187 -18.11 -16.99 -12.43
CA ILE A 187 -16.76 -17.15 -12.99
C ILE A 187 -16.89 -17.83 -14.34
N THR A 188 -16.35 -17.22 -15.39
CA THR A 188 -16.23 -17.88 -16.70
C THR A 188 -14.79 -18.35 -16.88
N THR A 189 -14.64 -19.61 -17.27
CA THR A 189 -13.32 -20.19 -17.52
C THR A 189 -13.39 -21.31 -18.55
N LYS A 190 -12.28 -21.66 -19.20
CA LYS A 190 -12.20 -22.92 -19.98
C LYS A 190 -12.26 -24.14 -19.06
N TYR A 191 -11.51 -24.11 -17.97
CA TYR A 191 -11.38 -25.21 -17.01
C TYR A 191 -11.43 -24.65 -15.57
N PRO A 192 -12.04 -25.36 -14.61
CA PRO A 192 -12.01 -24.92 -13.22
C PRO A 192 -10.57 -24.95 -12.67
N PRO A 193 -10.16 -23.99 -11.83
CA PRO A 193 -8.85 -24.02 -11.18
C PRO A 193 -8.64 -25.29 -10.35
N SER A 194 -7.43 -25.85 -10.39
CA SER A 194 -7.08 -27.06 -9.62
C SER A 194 -6.86 -26.76 -8.13
N ASP A 195 -6.71 -25.49 -7.77
CA ASP A 195 -6.59 -24.95 -6.42
C ASP A 195 -7.70 -25.39 -5.45
N VAL A 196 -8.93 -25.57 -5.95
CA VAL A 196 -10.08 -26.03 -5.15
C VAL A 196 -10.75 -27.19 -5.89
N PRO A 197 -10.29 -28.44 -5.67
CA PRO A 197 -10.78 -29.60 -6.41
C PRO A 197 -12.22 -29.98 -6.05
N VAL A 198 -12.69 -29.61 -4.85
CA VAL A 198 -14.06 -29.89 -4.38
C VAL A 198 -14.77 -28.57 -4.12
N LEU A 199 -15.85 -28.33 -4.88
CA LEU A 199 -16.64 -27.12 -4.72
C LEU A 199 -17.51 -27.18 -3.45
N PRO A 200 -17.68 -26.05 -2.73
CA PRO A 200 -18.56 -25.97 -1.58
C PRO A 200 -20.04 -26.15 -2.01
N GLN A 201 -20.91 -26.49 -1.05
CA GLN A 201 -22.30 -26.88 -1.33
C GLN A 201 -23.12 -25.84 -2.11
N LYS A 202 -22.82 -24.54 -1.91
CA LYS A 202 -23.50 -23.43 -2.60
C LYS A 202 -22.78 -22.95 -3.86
N ALA A 203 -21.73 -23.66 -4.30
CA ALA A 203 -21.05 -23.45 -5.56
C ALA A 203 -21.44 -24.53 -6.57
N HIS A 204 -21.68 -24.14 -7.82
CA HIS A 204 -22.07 -25.06 -8.88
C HIS A 204 -21.23 -24.86 -10.14
N LYS A 205 -20.76 -25.98 -10.71
CA LYS A 205 -20.08 -26.00 -12.00
C LYS A 205 -21.08 -26.23 -13.13
N GLU A 206 -21.17 -25.28 -14.05
CA GLU A 206 -22.04 -25.31 -15.22
C GLU A 206 -21.24 -25.54 -16.49
N ASP A 207 -21.37 -26.72 -17.10
CA ASP A 207 -20.68 -27.06 -18.34
C ASP A 207 -21.51 -26.69 -19.57
N LEU A 208 -20.99 -25.79 -20.41
CA LEU A 208 -21.64 -25.37 -21.64
C LEU A 208 -21.22 -26.23 -22.84
N SER A 209 -22.11 -27.11 -23.28
CA SER A 209 -22.00 -27.86 -24.54
C SER A 209 -22.37 -27.02 -25.77
N ASP A 210 -22.03 -27.43 -26.99
CA ASP A 210 -22.54 -26.79 -28.20
C ASP A 210 -24.08 -26.73 -28.25
N PHE A 211 -24.62 -25.79 -29.05
CA PHE A 211 -26.05 -25.79 -29.31
C PHE A 211 -26.48 -27.03 -30.09
N SER A 212 -27.66 -27.57 -29.75
CA SER A 212 -28.32 -28.58 -30.56
C SER A 212 -28.63 -28.03 -31.95
N GLU A 213 -28.68 -28.90 -32.97
CA GLU A 213 -29.09 -28.57 -34.34
C GLU A 213 -30.38 -27.74 -34.38
N SER A 214 -31.38 -28.12 -33.58
CA SER A 214 -32.65 -27.38 -33.52
C SER A 214 -32.51 -25.92 -33.06
N SER A 215 -31.55 -25.63 -32.18
CA SER A 215 -31.27 -24.28 -31.69
C SER A 215 -30.45 -23.50 -32.70
N PHE A 216 -29.47 -24.14 -33.33
CA PHE A 216 -28.69 -23.59 -34.44
C PHE A 216 -29.62 -23.13 -35.58
N LEU A 217 -30.49 -24.01 -36.06
CA LEU A 217 -31.45 -23.70 -37.12
C LEU A 217 -32.41 -22.56 -36.74
N LYS A 218 -32.89 -22.53 -35.48
CA LYS A 218 -33.73 -21.43 -34.97
C LYS A 218 -33.01 -20.08 -34.98
N ILE A 219 -31.70 -20.04 -34.77
CA ILE A 219 -30.91 -18.80 -34.82
C ILE A 219 -30.81 -18.30 -36.26
N LEU A 220 -30.56 -19.19 -37.21
CA LEU A 220 -30.48 -18.86 -38.63
C LEU A 220 -31.84 -18.35 -39.14
N GLN A 221 -32.94 -19.04 -38.82
CA GLN A 221 -34.30 -18.71 -39.25
C GLN A 221 -34.88 -17.42 -38.63
N ARG A 222 -34.23 -16.83 -37.63
CA ARG A 222 -34.68 -15.54 -37.08
C ARG A 222 -34.42 -14.38 -38.00
N ASP A 223 -33.48 -14.54 -38.93
CA ASP A 223 -33.22 -13.54 -39.94
C ASP A 223 -34.27 -13.64 -41.06
N PRO A 224 -35.00 -12.56 -41.38
CA PRO A 224 -36.10 -12.61 -42.36
C PRO A 224 -35.64 -13.05 -43.76
N ASP A 225 -34.42 -12.70 -44.17
CA ASP A 225 -33.91 -13.06 -45.49
C ASP A 225 -33.57 -14.55 -45.54
N VAL A 226 -32.92 -15.08 -44.50
CA VAL A 226 -32.64 -16.52 -44.39
C VAL A 226 -33.95 -17.33 -44.31
N GLU A 227 -34.92 -16.88 -43.51
CA GLU A 227 -36.23 -17.54 -43.40
C GLU A 227 -36.99 -17.53 -44.73
N ARG A 228 -36.92 -16.42 -45.49
CA ARG A 228 -37.51 -16.32 -46.83
C ARG A 228 -36.87 -17.33 -47.79
N ARG A 229 -35.54 -17.41 -47.82
CA ARG A 229 -34.81 -18.34 -48.70
C ARG A 229 -35.12 -19.81 -48.39
N ILE A 230 -35.23 -20.17 -47.11
CA ILE A 230 -35.67 -21.50 -46.70
C ILE A 230 -37.09 -21.78 -47.19
N ARG A 231 -38.02 -20.83 -47.02
CA ARG A 231 -39.42 -20.96 -47.47
C ARG A 231 -39.57 -21.10 -48.99
N LEU A 232 -38.71 -20.43 -49.76
CA LEU A 232 -38.68 -20.50 -51.22
C LEU A 232 -37.96 -21.75 -51.76
N GLY A 233 -37.36 -22.56 -50.89
CA GLY A 233 -36.59 -23.75 -51.28
C GLY A 233 -35.19 -23.45 -51.82
N GLU A 234 -34.78 -22.18 -51.85
CA GLU A 234 -33.45 -21.72 -52.28
C GLU A 234 -32.34 -22.12 -51.30
N LEU A 235 -32.69 -22.46 -50.06
CA LEU A 235 -31.76 -22.95 -49.05
C LEU A 235 -32.33 -24.24 -48.42
N PRO A 236 -31.99 -25.43 -48.96
CA PRO A 236 -32.54 -26.69 -48.51
C PRO A 236 -32.18 -27.01 -47.05
N MET A 237 -33.13 -27.58 -46.29
CA MET A 237 -32.88 -27.98 -44.90
C MET A 237 -31.78 -29.04 -44.76
N ALA A 238 -31.58 -29.89 -45.77
CA ALA A 238 -30.49 -30.86 -45.80
C ALA A 238 -29.11 -30.19 -45.78
N LEU A 239 -28.96 -29.08 -46.53
CA LEU A 239 -27.72 -28.31 -46.60
C LEU A 239 -27.42 -27.60 -45.27
N LEU A 240 -28.46 -27.09 -44.60
CA LEU A 240 -28.33 -26.51 -43.26
C LEU A 240 -27.99 -27.55 -42.19
N SER A 241 -28.49 -28.78 -42.33
CA SER A 241 -28.11 -29.90 -41.45
C SER A 241 -26.65 -30.33 -41.68
N ASP A 242 -26.20 -30.36 -42.93
CA ASP A 242 -24.79 -30.68 -43.24
C ASP A 242 -23.83 -29.61 -42.72
N LEU A 243 -24.20 -28.33 -42.89
CA LEU A 243 -23.50 -27.20 -42.28
C LEU A 243 -23.32 -27.36 -40.76
N TYR A 244 -24.40 -27.76 -40.05
CA TYR A 244 -24.34 -28.06 -38.62
C TYR A 244 -23.42 -29.25 -38.30
N LYS A 245 -23.44 -30.32 -39.10
CA LYS A 245 -22.57 -31.49 -38.87
C LYS A 245 -21.09 -31.13 -39.03
N LYS A 246 -20.75 -30.29 -40.01
CA LYS A 246 -19.37 -29.88 -40.29
C LYS A 246 -18.85 -28.90 -39.23
N PHE A 247 -19.58 -27.83 -38.94
CA PHE A 247 -19.08 -26.74 -38.08
C PHE A 247 -19.59 -26.77 -36.64
N GLY A 248 -20.59 -27.60 -36.34
CA GLY A 248 -21.18 -27.72 -35.01
C GLY A 248 -22.17 -26.61 -34.67
N GLY A 249 -22.63 -26.62 -33.41
CA GLY A 249 -23.54 -25.61 -32.86
C GLY A 249 -22.83 -24.57 -32.01
N THR A 250 -21.52 -24.41 -32.14
CA THR A 250 -20.75 -23.48 -31.32
C THR A 250 -21.21 -22.04 -31.60
N PRO A 251 -21.68 -21.29 -30.59
CA PRO A 251 -22.24 -19.95 -30.77
C PRO A 251 -21.31 -18.96 -31.49
N ARG A 252 -20.00 -19.18 -31.35
CA ARG A 252 -18.89 -18.36 -31.85
C ARG A 252 -19.03 -17.86 -33.29
N PHE A 253 -19.59 -18.68 -34.20
CA PHE A 253 -19.59 -18.40 -35.64
C PHE A 253 -20.99 -18.24 -36.24
N ILE A 254 -22.05 -18.45 -35.45
CA ILE A 254 -23.41 -18.56 -35.99
C ILE A 254 -23.86 -17.26 -36.65
N LEU A 255 -23.43 -16.10 -36.13
CA LEU A 255 -23.78 -14.79 -36.70
C LEU A 255 -23.16 -14.58 -38.08
N GLN A 256 -21.88 -14.88 -38.23
CA GLN A 256 -21.17 -14.76 -39.51
C GLN A 256 -21.67 -15.79 -40.53
N ILE A 257 -21.95 -17.04 -40.10
CA ILE A 257 -22.60 -18.03 -40.96
C ILE A 257 -23.94 -17.48 -41.45
N ARG A 258 -24.78 -16.98 -40.54
CA ARG A 258 -26.10 -16.43 -40.88
C ARG A 258 -26.02 -15.29 -41.88
N GLU A 259 -25.05 -14.38 -41.71
CA GLU A 259 -24.85 -13.27 -42.64
C GLU A 259 -24.36 -13.76 -44.00
N ALA A 260 -23.40 -14.69 -44.05
CA ALA A 260 -22.86 -15.22 -45.30
C ALA A 260 -23.91 -15.97 -46.13
N ILE A 261 -24.75 -16.80 -45.48
CA ILE A 261 -25.80 -17.57 -46.16
C ILE A 261 -26.99 -16.72 -46.63
N LYS A 262 -27.05 -15.42 -46.32
CA LYS A 262 -28.05 -14.52 -46.92
C LYS A 262 -27.83 -14.34 -48.40
N GLU A 263 -26.57 -14.13 -48.79
CA GLU A 263 -26.17 -13.77 -50.16
C GLU A 263 -25.53 -14.96 -50.90
N MET A 264 -25.06 -16.00 -50.20
CA MET A 264 -24.40 -17.16 -50.81
C MET A 264 -25.37 -18.08 -51.57
N ASP A 265 -25.01 -18.42 -52.81
CA ASP A 265 -25.73 -19.42 -53.61
C ASP A 265 -25.66 -20.83 -52.99
N SER A 266 -26.75 -21.60 -53.12
CA SER A 266 -26.87 -22.91 -52.48
C SER A 266 -25.98 -23.98 -53.10
N ALA A 267 -25.78 -23.99 -54.42
CA ALA A 267 -24.89 -24.94 -55.09
C ALA A 267 -23.42 -24.63 -54.76
N LEU A 268 -23.09 -23.35 -54.63
CA LEU A 268 -21.77 -22.93 -54.16
C LEU A 268 -21.53 -23.34 -52.69
N LEU A 269 -22.52 -23.18 -51.81
CA LEU A 269 -22.42 -23.62 -50.41
C LEU A 269 -22.24 -25.12 -50.30
N GLU A 270 -22.99 -25.91 -51.07
CA GLU A 270 -22.84 -27.37 -51.12
C GLU A 270 -21.41 -27.77 -51.52
N LYS A 271 -20.88 -27.19 -52.60
CA LYS A 271 -19.50 -27.44 -53.06
C LYS A 271 -18.44 -27.08 -52.02
N GLU A 272 -18.60 -25.96 -51.31
CA GLU A 272 -17.65 -25.58 -50.25
C GLU A 272 -17.71 -26.55 -49.06
N LEU A 273 -18.89 -27.05 -48.69
CA LEU A 273 -19.06 -28.02 -47.61
C LEU A 273 -18.50 -29.41 -47.96
N GLU A 274 -18.54 -29.82 -49.22
CA GLU A 274 -17.89 -31.04 -49.71
C GLU A 274 -16.36 -31.00 -49.51
N ASN A 275 -15.74 -29.83 -49.63
CA ASN A 275 -14.30 -29.63 -49.43
C ASN A 275 -13.88 -29.65 -47.95
N VAL A 276 -14.84 -29.63 -47.01
CA VAL A 276 -14.56 -29.68 -45.57
C VAL A 276 -14.29 -31.13 -45.14
N MET A 277 -13.01 -31.44 -44.97
CA MET A 277 -12.52 -32.75 -44.53
C MET A 277 -12.14 -32.69 -43.04
N LEU A 278 -12.89 -33.40 -42.20
CA LEU A 278 -12.63 -33.50 -40.76
C LEU A 278 -12.19 -34.94 -40.41
N PRO A 279 -10.99 -35.15 -39.86
CA PRO A 279 -10.53 -36.49 -39.47
C PRO A 279 -11.38 -37.05 -38.33
N ALA A 280 -11.76 -38.34 -38.42
CA ALA A 280 -12.59 -39.00 -37.40
C ALA A 280 -11.85 -39.20 -36.06
N ASP A 281 -10.52 -39.34 -36.09
CA ASP A 281 -9.68 -39.66 -34.93
C ASP A 281 -8.96 -38.44 -34.33
N ALA A 282 -9.24 -37.22 -34.81
CA ALA A 282 -8.59 -36.00 -34.32
C ALA A 282 -9.02 -35.68 -32.87
N LYS A 283 -8.08 -35.17 -32.07
CA LYS A 283 -8.42 -34.68 -30.72
C LYS A 283 -9.44 -33.53 -30.81
N PRO A 284 -10.35 -33.36 -29.83
CA PRO A 284 -11.36 -32.30 -29.86
C PRO A 284 -10.80 -30.89 -30.10
N SER A 285 -9.61 -30.58 -29.56
CA SER A 285 -8.93 -29.30 -29.75
C SER A 285 -8.36 -29.11 -31.16
N GLU A 286 -7.80 -30.16 -31.77
CA GLU A 286 -7.31 -30.15 -33.15
C GLU A 286 -8.46 -30.02 -34.15
N LEU A 287 -9.55 -30.75 -33.88
CA LEU A 287 -10.76 -30.70 -34.68
C LEU A 287 -11.40 -29.29 -34.65
N GLN A 288 -11.39 -28.63 -33.49
CA GLN A 288 -11.83 -27.24 -33.37
C GLN A 288 -10.95 -26.28 -34.19
N LYS A 289 -9.62 -26.39 -34.12
CA LYS A 289 -8.72 -25.56 -34.93
C LYS A 289 -8.97 -25.72 -36.43
N LEU A 290 -9.21 -26.95 -36.87
CA LEU A 290 -9.49 -27.25 -38.27
C LEU A 290 -10.84 -26.66 -38.72
N ARG A 291 -11.88 -26.77 -37.87
CA ARG A 291 -13.17 -26.11 -38.09
C ARG A 291 -13.02 -24.59 -38.18
N ASP A 292 -12.28 -23.97 -37.26
CA ASP A 292 -12.01 -22.53 -37.27
C ASP A 292 -11.34 -22.11 -38.59
N LYS A 293 -10.36 -22.88 -39.08
CA LYS A 293 -9.69 -22.62 -40.37
C LYS A 293 -10.64 -22.70 -41.57
N TYR A 294 -11.40 -23.79 -41.70
CA TYR A 294 -12.37 -23.93 -42.78
C TYR A 294 -13.46 -22.84 -42.71
N PHE A 295 -13.88 -22.49 -41.50
CA PHE A 295 -14.86 -21.45 -41.28
C PHE A 295 -14.35 -20.09 -41.77
N SER A 296 -13.12 -19.72 -41.42
CA SER A 296 -12.50 -18.48 -41.88
C SER A 296 -12.38 -18.43 -43.41
N ASN A 297 -11.95 -19.53 -44.05
CA ASN A 297 -11.76 -19.58 -45.50
C ASN A 297 -13.09 -19.53 -46.28
N ILE A 298 -14.15 -20.16 -45.79
CA ILE A 298 -15.42 -20.25 -46.53
C ILE A 298 -16.29 -19.00 -46.29
N PHE A 299 -16.45 -18.62 -45.03
CA PHE A 299 -17.42 -17.58 -44.65
C PHE A 299 -16.75 -16.22 -44.43
N ILE A 300 -15.66 -16.16 -43.66
CA ILE A 300 -15.03 -14.89 -43.30
C ILE A 300 -14.36 -14.23 -44.50
N GLU A 301 -13.61 -14.96 -45.32
CA GLU A 301 -12.98 -14.42 -46.54
C GLU A 301 -14.02 -13.80 -47.49
N ARG A 302 -15.20 -14.43 -47.59
CA ARG A 302 -16.28 -13.92 -48.43
C ARG A 302 -16.92 -12.66 -47.86
N LEU A 303 -17.26 -12.67 -46.57
CA LEU A 303 -17.81 -11.49 -45.90
C LEU A 303 -16.83 -10.32 -45.96
N TYR A 304 -15.53 -10.60 -45.81
CA TYR A 304 -14.46 -9.63 -45.91
C TYR A 304 -14.36 -9.06 -47.33
N GLY A 305 -14.50 -9.90 -48.36
CA GLY A 305 -14.52 -9.48 -49.77
C GLY A 305 -15.65 -8.53 -50.16
N TYR A 306 -16.72 -8.42 -49.36
CA TYR A 306 -17.78 -7.43 -49.58
C TYR A 306 -17.46 -6.03 -49.04
N LEU A 307 -16.41 -5.88 -48.24
CA LEU A 307 -15.92 -4.58 -47.78
C LEU A 307 -15.05 -3.94 -48.86
N THR A 308 -15.03 -2.59 -48.92
CA THR A 308 -14.09 -1.89 -49.81
C THR A 308 -12.66 -2.11 -49.33
N HIS A 309 -11.68 -1.96 -50.22
CA HIS A 309 -10.27 -2.16 -49.88
C HIS A 309 -9.81 -1.27 -48.72
N GLU A 310 -10.28 -0.02 -48.67
CA GLU A 310 -9.98 0.91 -47.58
C GLU A 310 -10.61 0.47 -46.25
N SER A 311 -11.86 -0.01 -46.30
CA SER A 311 -12.57 -0.54 -45.12
C SER A 311 -11.93 -1.83 -44.59
N GLN A 312 -11.43 -2.68 -45.49
CA GLN A 312 -10.67 -3.89 -45.18
C GLN A 312 -9.37 -3.56 -44.43
N GLN A 313 -8.58 -2.61 -44.95
CA GLN A 313 -7.34 -2.17 -44.31
C GLN A 313 -7.64 -1.54 -42.94
N ALA A 314 -8.63 -0.64 -42.87
CA ALA A 314 -9.04 -0.01 -41.62
C ALA A 314 -9.50 -1.03 -40.55
N LEU A 315 -10.21 -2.09 -40.95
CA LEU A 315 -10.62 -3.16 -40.05
C LEU A 315 -9.42 -3.95 -39.51
N CYS A 316 -8.43 -4.25 -40.35
CA CYS A 316 -7.23 -4.98 -39.92
C CYS A 316 -6.40 -4.15 -38.94
N TRP A 317 -6.22 -2.87 -39.24
CA TRP A 317 -5.52 -1.93 -38.34
C TRP A 317 -6.25 -1.77 -37.01
N SER A 318 -7.58 -1.73 -37.02
CA SER A 318 -8.41 -1.63 -35.81
C SER A 318 -8.39 -2.90 -34.94
N ALA A 319 -7.95 -4.04 -35.48
CA ALA A 319 -7.94 -5.32 -34.76
C ALA A 319 -6.89 -5.38 -33.64
N VAL A 320 -5.97 -4.42 -33.55
CA VAL A 320 -4.98 -4.32 -32.46
C VAL A 320 -5.62 -4.02 -31.10
N TYR A 321 -6.80 -3.37 -31.08
CA TYR A 321 -7.50 -3.08 -29.85
C TYR A 321 -8.15 -4.34 -29.27
N SER A 322 -7.90 -4.58 -27.97
CA SER A 322 -8.52 -5.64 -27.20
C SER A 322 -9.70 -5.18 -26.34
N ILE A 323 -9.93 -3.88 -26.35
CA ILE A 323 -10.91 -3.16 -25.56
C ILE A 323 -11.92 -2.45 -26.48
N PRO A 324 -13.08 -2.04 -25.95
CA PRO A 324 -13.99 -1.15 -26.66
C PRO A 324 -13.35 0.22 -26.88
N VAL A 325 -13.44 0.76 -28.10
CA VAL A 325 -12.81 2.04 -28.45
C VAL A 325 -13.80 2.98 -29.13
N ASN A 326 -13.71 4.28 -28.84
CA ASN A 326 -14.52 5.29 -29.50
C ASN A 326 -14.06 5.51 -30.97
N PRO A 327 -14.86 6.14 -31.83
CA PRO A 327 -14.44 6.42 -33.22
C PRO A 327 -13.13 7.21 -33.35
N ARG A 328 -12.74 8.01 -32.33
CA ARG A 328 -11.47 8.77 -32.32
C ARG A 328 -10.27 7.84 -32.19
N GLY A 329 -10.33 6.82 -31.35
CA GLY A 329 -9.24 5.84 -31.21
C GLY A 329 -9.08 4.94 -32.43
N LEU A 330 -10.19 4.61 -33.11
CA LEU A 330 -10.14 3.94 -34.41
C LEU A 330 -9.49 4.83 -35.47
N ALA A 331 -9.90 6.10 -35.54
CA ALA A 331 -9.30 7.08 -36.46
C ALA A 331 -7.81 7.31 -36.19
N ALA A 332 -7.38 7.28 -34.92
CA ALA A 332 -5.98 7.46 -34.54
C ALA A 332 -5.07 6.35 -35.09
N VAL A 333 -5.57 5.12 -35.19
CA VAL A 333 -4.81 3.98 -35.73
C VAL A 333 -4.94 3.93 -37.25
N VAL A 334 -6.14 4.10 -37.79
CA VAL A 334 -6.41 4.00 -39.23
C VAL A 334 -5.82 5.18 -40.03
N GLY A 335 -5.72 6.37 -39.42
CA GLY A 335 -5.22 7.57 -40.09
C GLY A 335 -6.25 8.25 -41.01
N GLU A 336 -7.54 7.97 -40.85
CA GLU A 336 -8.65 8.49 -41.66
C GLU A 336 -9.58 9.41 -40.84
N PRO A 337 -10.29 10.37 -41.47
CA PRO A 337 -11.21 11.26 -40.77
C PRO A 337 -12.41 10.48 -40.19
N LEU A 338 -12.97 11.01 -39.09
CA LEU A 338 -14.06 10.39 -38.33
C LEU A 338 -15.26 9.98 -39.20
N ASP A 339 -15.64 10.80 -40.19
CA ASP A 339 -16.79 10.50 -41.06
C ASP A 339 -16.59 9.21 -41.87
N ARG A 340 -15.36 8.95 -42.33
CA ARG A 340 -15.02 7.71 -43.05
C ARG A 340 -14.97 6.52 -42.11
N VAL A 341 -14.35 6.68 -40.94
CA VAL A 341 -14.30 5.63 -39.91
C VAL A 341 -15.70 5.23 -39.48
N ASN A 342 -16.61 6.19 -39.28
CA ASN A 342 -18.02 5.93 -38.98
C ASN A 342 -18.74 5.18 -40.11
N ALA A 343 -18.43 5.48 -41.38
CA ALA A 343 -18.98 4.71 -42.50
C ALA A 343 -18.42 3.27 -42.54
N TYR A 344 -17.13 3.09 -42.25
CA TYR A 344 -16.50 1.77 -42.17
C TYR A 344 -17.10 0.93 -41.05
N THR A 345 -17.22 1.47 -39.83
CA THR A 345 -17.75 0.72 -38.69
C THR A 345 -19.20 0.25 -38.91
N GLN A 346 -20.03 1.05 -39.56
CA GLN A 346 -21.38 0.63 -39.98
C GLN A 346 -21.34 -0.54 -40.98
N SER A 347 -20.40 -0.52 -41.93
CA SER A 347 -20.19 -1.64 -42.85
C SER A 347 -19.68 -2.90 -42.12
N TRP A 348 -18.80 -2.73 -41.14
CA TRP A 348 -18.28 -3.82 -40.30
C TRP A 348 -19.38 -4.46 -39.46
N GLN A 349 -20.29 -3.65 -38.90
CA GLN A 349 -21.45 -4.14 -38.15
C GLN A 349 -22.40 -4.94 -39.03
N LYS A 350 -22.74 -4.39 -40.19
CA LYS A 350 -23.61 -5.06 -41.17
C LYS A 350 -23.05 -6.43 -41.57
N ARG A 351 -21.72 -6.55 -41.68
CA ARG A 351 -21.02 -7.80 -42.04
C ARG A 351 -20.53 -8.60 -40.83
N THR A 352 -20.97 -8.27 -39.61
CA THR A 352 -20.66 -9.01 -38.37
C THR A 352 -19.16 -9.12 -38.03
N PHE A 353 -18.36 -8.13 -38.41
CA PHE A 353 -16.93 -8.03 -38.04
C PHE A 353 -16.71 -7.24 -36.76
N ALA A 354 -17.56 -6.27 -36.49
CA ALA A 354 -17.54 -5.44 -35.29
C ALA A 354 -18.96 -5.21 -34.80
N TYR A 355 -19.11 -4.73 -33.57
CA TYR A 355 -20.39 -4.27 -33.04
C TYR A 355 -20.19 -2.99 -32.24
N GLN A 356 -21.26 -2.22 -32.12
CA GLN A 356 -21.30 -1.01 -31.31
C GLN A 356 -21.98 -1.30 -29.97
N ASP A 357 -21.35 -0.88 -28.87
CA ASP A 357 -21.95 -0.83 -27.55
C ASP A 357 -23.02 0.27 -27.49
N SER A 358 -24.25 -0.09 -27.10
CA SER A 358 -25.41 0.80 -27.22
C SER A 358 -25.41 1.97 -26.23
N GLU A 359 -24.71 1.87 -25.09
CA GLU A 359 -24.67 2.94 -24.09
C GLU A 359 -23.61 4.01 -24.40
N LYS A 360 -22.39 3.59 -24.77
CA LYS A 360 -21.25 4.52 -24.92
C LYS A 360 -20.84 4.78 -26.37
N SER A 361 -21.55 4.19 -27.34
CA SER A 361 -21.20 4.31 -28.77
C SER A 361 -19.77 3.83 -29.09
N LEU A 362 -19.22 2.91 -28.29
CA LEU A 362 -17.90 2.32 -28.46
C LEU A 362 -17.96 1.15 -29.44
N TRP A 363 -16.89 0.95 -30.18
CA TRP A 363 -16.77 -0.09 -31.20
C TRP A 363 -15.84 -1.20 -30.73
N ILE A 364 -16.25 -2.45 -30.97
CA ILE A 364 -15.50 -3.65 -30.62
C ILE A 364 -15.41 -4.55 -31.84
N VAL A 365 -14.18 -4.88 -32.25
CA VAL A 365 -13.93 -5.94 -33.24
C VAL A 365 -14.08 -7.29 -32.54
N TYR A 366 -14.82 -8.23 -33.14
CA TYR A 366 -15.04 -9.53 -32.52
C TYR A 366 -13.71 -10.22 -32.21
N GLY A 367 -13.48 -10.54 -30.93
CA GLY A 367 -12.19 -11.02 -30.44
C GLY A 367 -11.65 -12.25 -31.17
N LEU A 368 -12.55 -13.12 -31.62
CA LEU A 368 -12.26 -14.32 -32.40
C LEU A 368 -11.70 -14.06 -33.81
N LEU A 369 -11.97 -12.89 -34.39
CA LEU A 369 -11.54 -12.53 -35.75
C LEU A 369 -10.21 -11.78 -35.74
N ARG A 370 -9.81 -11.19 -34.60
CA ARG A 370 -8.61 -10.36 -34.50
C ARG A 370 -7.33 -11.07 -34.97
N PRO A 371 -7.02 -12.32 -34.57
CA PRO A 371 -5.83 -13.00 -35.07
C PRO A 371 -5.80 -13.13 -36.59
N TRP A 372 -6.92 -13.53 -37.20
CA TRP A 372 -7.05 -13.67 -38.65
C TRP A 372 -6.94 -12.32 -39.39
N LEU A 373 -7.44 -11.24 -38.79
CA LEU A 373 -7.32 -9.89 -39.34
C LEU A 373 -5.88 -9.36 -39.25
N LEU A 374 -5.19 -9.60 -38.13
CA LEU A 374 -3.81 -9.18 -37.94
C LEU A 374 -2.86 -9.93 -38.88
N GLU A 375 -3.09 -11.22 -39.17
CA GLU A 375 -2.33 -11.99 -40.16
C GLU A 375 -2.35 -11.40 -41.58
N LYS A 376 -3.30 -10.50 -41.90
CA LYS A 376 -3.34 -9.79 -43.19
C LYS A 376 -2.39 -8.59 -43.26
N LEU A 377 -1.92 -8.10 -42.12
CA LEU A 377 -0.97 -7.00 -42.03
C LEU A 377 0.46 -7.53 -42.02
N SER A 378 1.36 -6.79 -42.66
CA SER A 378 2.80 -7.01 -42.48
C SER A 378 3.21 -6.76 -41.03
N PHE A 379 4.34 -7.35 -40.62
CA PHE A 379 4.87 -7.18 -39.27
C PHE A 379 5.09 -5.68 -38.91
N GLU A 380 5.58 -4.89 -39.86
CA GLU A 380 5.79 -3.45 -39.67
C GLU A 380 4.47 -2.68 -39.53
N GLU A 381 3.43 -3.03 -40.29
CA GLU A 381 2.10 -2.45 -40.12
C GLU A 381 1.47 -2.81 -38.78
N GLN A 382 1.62 -4.05 -38.31
CA GLN A 382 1.14 -4.47 -36.98
C GLN A 382 1.84 -3.66 -35.88
N ARG A 383 3.18 -3.55 -35.93
CA ARG A 383 3.95 -2.76 -34.97
C ARG A 383 3.52 -1.30 -34.97
N ASN A 384 3.33 -0.70 -36.14
CA ASN A 384 2.87 0.68 -36.27
C ASN A 384 1.45 0.87 -35.73
N ALA A 385 0.52 -0.04 -36.01
CA ALA A 385 -0.84 0.02 -35.50
C ALA A 385 -0.88 -0.07 -33.96
N HIS A 386 -0.11 -1.00 -33.37
CA HIS A 386 0.07 -1.10 -31.92
C HIS A 386 0.69 0.15 -31.31
N LYS A 387 1.71 0.75 -31.95
CA LYS A 387 2.34 2.00 -31.49
C LYS A 387 1.35 3.17 -31.47
N LEU A 388 0.54 3.33 -32.51
CA LEU A 388 -0.49 4.37 -32.59
C LEU A 388 -1.59 4.15 -31.55
N ALA A 389 -2.00 2.89 -31.33
CA ALA A 389 -2.97 2.52 -30.30
C ALA A 389 -2.46 2.86 -28.89
N GLY A 390 -1.21 2.49 -28.59
CA GLY A 390 -0.56 2.83 -27.32
C GLY A 390 -0.49 4.33 -27.08
N LYS A 391 -0.07 5.10 -28.11
CA LYS A 391 -0.02 6.57 -28.04
C LYS A 391 -1.38 7.18 -27.76
N PHE A 392 -2.42 6.75 -28.47
CA PHE A 392 -3.78 7.24 -28.24
C PHE A 392 -4.23 7.03 -26.80
N LEU A 393 -3.95 5.86 -26.21
CA LEU A 393 -4.32 5.56 -24.81
C LEU A 393 -3.55 6.39 -23.78
N VAL A 394 -2.26 6.69 -24.05
CA VAL A 394 -1.47 7.60 -23.21
C VAL A 394 -2.04 9.01 -23.26
N ASP A 395 -2.27 9.55 -24.46
CA ASP A 395 -2.84 10.89 -24.65
C ASP A 395 -4.20 11.03 -23.92
N LEU A 396 -5.00 9.96 -23.93
CA LEU A 396 -6.32 9.92 -23.31
C LEU A 396 -6.25 9.95 -21.77
N GLU A 397 -5.28 9.24 -21.19
CA GLU A 397 -5.04 9.22 -19.74
C GLU A 397 -4.42 10.52 -19.24
N GLU A 398 -3.48 11.12 -19.99
CA GLU A 398 -2.89 12.42 -19.64
C GLU A 398 -3.94 13.55 -19.64
N LEU A 399 -4.92 13.47 -20.55
CA LEU A 399 -6.05 14.37 -20.61
C LEU A 399 -7.16 14.06 -19.60
N LYS A 400 -7.02 12.98 -18.81
CA LYS A 400 -8.02 12.48 -17.85
C LYS A 400 -9.37 12.17 -18.50
N GLN A 401 -9.34 11.59 -19.70
CA GLN A 401 -10.51 11.25 -20.51
C GLN A 401 -10.79 9.74 -20.56
N GLU A 402 -10.10 8.91 -19.77
CA GLU A 402 -10.17 7.45 -19.81
C GLU A 402 -11.58 6.88 -19.58
N ASP A 403 -12.43 7.63 -18.87
CA ASP A 403 -13.84 7.34 -18.65
C ASP A 403 -14.65 7.25 -19.97
N GLU A 404 -14.19 7.93 -21.03
CA GLU A 404 -14.76 7.82 -22.39
C GLU A 404 -14.75 6.37 -22.87
N LEU A 405 -13.69 5.62 -22.55
CA LEU A 405 -13.57 4.19 -22.86
C LEU A 405 -14.14 3.30 -21.75
N GLY A 406 -14.57 3.89 -20.64
CA GLY A 406 -14.99 3.16 -19.44
C GLY A 406 -13.84 2.45 -18.73
N LEU A 407 -12.63 2.99 -18.85
CA LEU A 407 -11.44 2.47 -18.18
C LEU A 407 -11.07 3.38 -17.01
N THR A 408 -10.53 2.80 -15.96
CA THR A 408 -9.79 3.53 -14.92
C THR A 408 -8.41 3.93 -15.46
N SER A 409 -7.78 4.99 -14.93
CA SER A 409 -6.40 5.39 -15.31
C SER A 409 -5.44 4.18 -15.30
N MET A 410 -5.40 3.39 -14.22
CA MET A 410 -4.56 2.18 -14.12
C MET A 410 -4.72 1.22 -15.31
N ASN A 411 -5.96 0.80 -15.60
CA ASN A 411 -6.26 -0.09 -16.73
C ASN A 411 -5.91 0.55 -18.10
N CYS A 412 -6.08 1.86 -18.25
CA CYS A 412 -5.69 2.58 -19.47
C CYS A 412 -4.17 2.52 -19.68
N ILE A 413 -3.39 2.74 -18.62
CA ILE A 413 -1.93 2.65 -18.66
C ILE A 413 -1.46 1.22 -18.92
N MET A 414 -2.11 0.22 -18.31
CA MET A 414 -1.79 -1.19 -18.56
C MET A 414 -2.06 -1.60 -20.01
N GLU A 415 -3.19 -1.18 -20.59
CA GLU A 415 -3.48 -1.44 -22.00
C GLU A 415 -2.46 -0.71 -22.89
N ALA A 416 -2.16 0.57 -22.63
CA ALA A 416 -1.15 1.31 -23.38
C ALA A 416 0.23 0.63 -23.34
N ARG A 417 0.64 0.15 -22.17
CA ARG A 417 1.88 -0.64 -21.98
C ARG A 417 1.87 -1.90 -22.84
N SER A 418 0.78 -2.69 -22.80
CA SER A 418 0.64 -3.90 -23.61
C SER A 418 0.73 -3.61 -25.12
N GLN A 419 0.12 -2.51 -25.57
CA GLN A 419 0.21 -2.07 -26.96
C GLN A 419 1.65 -1.71 -27.34
N TYR A 420 2.41 -1.00 -26.47
CA TYR A 420 3.82 -0.71 -26.74
C TYR A 420 4.72 -1.94 -26.75
N LEU A 421 4.49 -2.92 -25.87
CA LEU A 421 5.21 -4.19 -25.89
C LEU A 421 4.96 -4.95 -27.21
N SER A 422 3.71 -4.96 -27.67
CA SER A 422 3.33 -5.56 -28.96
C SER A 422 3.92 -4.81 -30.16
N ALA A 423 4.22 -3.52 -30.00
CA ALA A 423 4.93 -2.70 -30.98
C ALA A 423 6.47 -2.82 -30.88
N GLU A 424 7.00 -3.58 -29.92
CA GLU A 424 8.43 -3.65 -29.54
C GLU A 424 9.02 -2.25 -29.25
N GLU A 425 8.21 -1.35 -28.67
CA GLU A 425 8.60 0.00 -28.22
C GLU A 425 8.92 -0.04 -26.71
N ILE A 426 10.02 -0.73 -26.36
CA ILE A 426 10.34 -1.11 -24.97
C ILE A 426 10.53 0.12 -24.06
N GLU A 427 11.14 1.19 -24.56
CA GLU A 427 11.32 2.44 -23.81
C GLU A 427 9.98 3.04 -23.34
N SER A 428 8.99 3.09 -24.24
CA SER A 428 7.66 3.61 -23.90
C SER A 428 6.95 2.71 -22.88
N ALA A 429 7.05 1.39 -23.04
CA ALA A 429 6.52 0.43 -22.07
C ALA A 429 7.19 0.56 -20.69
N ARG A 430 8.51 0.82 -20.65
CA ARG A 430 9.29 1.03 -19.42
C ARG A 430 8.91 2.31 -18.68
N VAL A 431 8.69 3.41 -19.41
CA VAL A 431 8.20 4.67 -18.82
C VAL A 431 6.84 4.46 -18.15
N LEU A 432 5.90 3.80 -18.84
CA LEU A 432 4.59 3.49 -18.26
C LEU A 432 4.71 2.55 -17.05
N THR A 433 5.58 1.55 -17.12
CA THR A 433 5.81 0.60 -16.01
C THR A 433 6.41 1.29 -14.78
N THR A 434 7.31 2.25 -14.96
CA THR A 434 7.86 3.09 -13.89
C THR A 434 6.75 3.89 -13.20
N ARG A 435 5.85 4.50 -13.98
CA ARG A 435 4.71 5.26 -13.45
C ARG A 435 3.73 4.36 -12.69
N LEU A 436 3.42 3.19 -13.24
CA LEU A 436 2.60 2.17 -12.56
C LEU A 436 3.24 1.72 -11.24
N SER A 437 4.55 1.43 -11.27
CA SER A 437 5.27 0.91 -10.11
C SER A 437 5.24 1.88 -8.94
N GLY A 438 5.38 3.18 -9.18
CA GLY A 438 5.25 4.21 -8.14
C GLY A 438 3.87 4.20 -7.47
N SER A 439 2.79 4.10 -8.25
CA SER A 439 1.43 4.02 -7.71
C SER A 439 1.17 2.71 -6.94
N LEU A 440 1.70 1.60 -7.43
CA LEU A 440 1.51 0.28 -6.83
C LEU A 440 2.27 0.15 -5.51
N ILE A 441 3.52 0.62 -5.43
CA ILE A 441 4.29 0.65 -4.18
C ILE A 441 3.56 1.46 -3.10
N LEU A 442 3.06 2.65 -3.44
CA LEU A 442 2.30 3.48 -2.49
C LEU A 442 1.02 2.81 -1.98
N SER A 443 0.50 1.83 -2.73
CA SER A 443 -0.69 1.06 -2.39
C SER A 443 -0.35 -0.31 -1.78
N GLY A 444 0.93 -0.66 -1.64
CA GLY A 444 1.40 -1.93 -1.07
C GLY A 444 1.32 -3.15 -2.00
N PHE A 445 1.22 -2.93 -3.32
CA PHE A 445 1.14 -3.98 -4.35
C PHE A 445 2.54 -4.36 -4.86
N TYR A 446 3.36 -4.92 -3.98
CA TYR A 446 4.77 -5.18 -4.25
C TYR A 446 5.00 -6.33 -5.24
N ASP A 447 4.14 -7.35 -5.21
CA ASP A 447 4.23 -8.53 -6.06
C ASP A 447 3.97 -8.15 -7.53
N GLU A 448 2.99 -7.29 -7.79
CA GLU A 448 2.72 -6.75 -9.12
C GLU A 448 3.85 -5.87 -9.64
N VAL A 449 4.47 -5.05 -8.78
CA VAL A 449 5.65 -4.26 -9.16
C VAL A 449 6.76 -5.19 -9.63
N ARG A 450 7.02 -6.28 -8.90
CA ARG A 450 8.04 -7.25 -9.29
C ARG A 450 7.70 -7.94 -10.60
N GLN A 451 6.46 -8.38 -10.78
CA GLN A 451 6.03 -9.07 -11.99
C GLN A 451 6.14 -8.17 -13.24
N LEU A 452 5.64 -6.94 -13.18
CA LEU A 452 5.66 -6.02 -14.33
C LEU A 452 7.08 -5.62 -14.75
N ASN A 453 7.97 -5.46 -13.78
CA ASN A 453 9.37 -5.13 -14.06
C ASN A 453 10.18 -6.37 -14.48
N ALA A 454 9.87 -7.56 -13.95
CA ALA A 454 10.49 -8.81 -14.39
C ALA A 454 10.14 -9.14 -15.84
N GLU A 455 8.88 -8.94 -16.25
CA GLU A 455 8.47 -9.09 -17.66
C GLU A 455 9.26 -8.16 -18.58
N LEU A 456 9.53 -6.91 -18.17
CA LEU A 456 10.37 -6.00 -18.97
C LEU A 456 11.82 -6.50 -19.11
N LEU A 457 12.36 -7.17 -18.08
CA LEU A 457 13.71 -7.70 -18.12
C LEU A 457 13.88 -8.85 -19.12
N ASP A 458 12.79 -9.52 -19.53
CA ASP A 458 12.82 -10.50 -20.62
C ASP A 458 13.05 -9.84 -21.99
N TYR A 459 12.77 -8.53 -22.13
CA TYR A 459 12.99 -7.74 -23.34
C TYR A 459 14.27 -6.91 -23.29
N GLU A 460 14.55 -6.26 -22.15
CA GLU A 460 15.67 -5.35 -21.96
C GLU A 460 16.19 -5.38 -20.51
N GLU A 461 17.47 -5.69 -20.30
CA GLU A 461 18.13 -5.60 -18.99
C GLU A 461 18.41 -4.15 -18.57
N HIS A 462 17.36 -3.37 -18.33
CA HIS A 462 17.48 -1.95 -17.96
C HIS A 462 17.55 -1.76 -16.43
N PRO A 463 18.46 -0.91 -15.91
CA PRO A 463 18.63 -0.69 -14.46
C PRO A 463 17.36 -0.23 -13.73
N SER A 464 16.56 0.63 -14.36
CA SER A 464 15.32 1.15 -13.73
C SER A 464 14.35 0.04 -13.31
N SER A 465 14.21 -1.02 -14.12
CA SER A 465 13.32 -2.15 -13.81
C SER A 465 13.84 -2.92 -12.60
N MET A 466 15.17 -3.09 -12.51
CA MET A 466 15.83 -3.74 -11.38
C MET A 466 15.68 -2.93 -10.08
N ILE A 467 15.76 -1.60 -10.16
CA ILE A 467 15.55 -0.69 -9.02
C ILE A 467 14.13 -0.81 -8.46
N TRP A 468 13.10 -0.88 -9.31
CA TRP A 468 11.73 -1.07 -8.84
C TRP A 468 11.51 -2.42 -8.16
N ILE A 469 12.12 -3.49 -8.67
CA ILE A 469 12.12 -4.81 -8.02
C ILE A 469 12.82 -4.73 -6.66
N ALA A 470 13.97 -4.04 -6.59
CA ALA A 470 14.71 -3.84 -5.34
C ALA A 470 13.91 -3.03 -4.31
N ASN A 471 13.28 -1.93 -4.72
CA ASN A 471 12.41 -1.12 -3.86
C ASN A 471 11.27 -1.96 -3.29
N ALA A 472 10.62 -2.79 -4.12
CA ALA A 472 9.53 -3.65 -3.67
C ALA A 472 9.98 -4.69 -2.61
N TYR A 473 11.19 -5.24 -2.73
CA TYR A 473 11.75 -6.11 -1.68
C TYR A 473 12.15 -5.33 -0.43
N SER A 474 12.74 -4.14 -0.59
CA SER A 474 13.18 -3.28 0.51
C SER A 474 12.01 -2.87 1.40
N ASP A 475 10.87 -2.47 0.80
CA ASP A 475 9.68 -2.06 1.53
C ASP A 475 9.01 -3.23 2.28
N GLN A 476 9.18 -4.47 1.80
CA GLN A 476 8.76 -5.68 2.50
C GLN A 476 9.75 -6.13 3.59
N GLY A 477 10.86 -5.40 3.80
CA GLY A 477 11.92 -5.75 4.75
C GLY A 477 12.81 -6.91 4.29
N ASN A 478 12.71 -7.32 3.02
CA ASN A 478 13.51 -8.41 2.48
C ASN A 478 14.83 -7.87 1.88
N TYR A 479 15.72 -7.45 2.78
CA TYR A 479 16.94 -6.72 2.44
C TYR A 479 17.96 -7.51 1.62
N ASP A 480 18.04 -8.83 1.79
CA ASP A 480 18.95 -9.68 1.01
C ASP A 480 18.64 -9.63 -0.50
N PHE A 481 17.37 -9.82 -0.86
CA PHE A 481 16.93 -9.75 -2.25
C PHE A 481 16.99 -8.32 -2.78
N ALA A 482 16.63 -7.32 -1.96
CA ALA A 482 16.75 -5.92 -2.36
C ALA A 482 18.21 -5.55 -2.70
N ARG A 483 19.17 -5.96 -1.85
CA ARG A 483 20.61 -5.76 -2.04
C ARG A 483 21.09 -6.42 -3.33
N HIS A 484 20.68 -7.66 -3.58
CA HIS A 484 20.99 -8.37 -4.83
C HIS A 484 20.56 -7.58 -6.07
N TRP A 485 19.32 -7.08 -6.09
CA TRP A 485 18.78 -6.35 -7.23
C TRP A 485 19.40 -4.97 -7.42
N TYR A 486 19.68 -4.22 -6.34
CA TYR A 486 20.43 -2.96 -6.47
C TYR A 486 21.86 -3.17 -6.97
N GLN A 487 22.54 -4.24 -6.54
CA GLN A 487 23.86 -4.58 -7.06
C GLN A 487 23.82 -4.96 -8.54
N ARG A 488 22.82 -5.74 -8.96
CA ARG A 488 22.61 -6.07 -10.38
C ARG A 488 22.32 -4.80 -11.20
N SER A 489 21.53 -3.87 -10.66
CA SER A 489 21.27 -2.56 -11.27
C SER A 489 22.57 -1.76 -11.46
N LEU A 490 23.42 -1.68 -10.44
CA LEU A 490 24.73 -0.99 -10.55
C LEU A 490 25.62 -1.59 -11.64
N LEU A 491 25.64 -2.92 -11.77
CA LEU A 491 26.38 -3.60 -12.82
C LEU A 491 25.83 -3.29 -14.22
N ALA A 492 24.51 -3.17 -14.35
CA ALA A 492 23.84 -2.84 -15.61
C ALA A 492 23.99 -1.36 -15.99
N SER A 493 24.00 -0.43 -15.03
CA SER A 493 24.15 1.02 -15.29
C SER A 493 25.52 1.40 -15.87
N GLY A 494 26.57 0.63 -15.57
CA GLY A 494 27.93 0.93 -16.00
C GLY A 494 28.36 2.36 -15.64
N ASP A 495 29.06 3.04 -16.56
CA ASP A 495 29.47 4.45 -16.44
C ASP A 495 28.51 5.43 -17.13
N SER A 496 27.45 4.95 -17.80
CA SER A 496 26.56 5.77 -18.65
C SER A 496 25.31 6.27 -17.93
N ASP A 497 24.71 5.45 -17.07
CA ASP A 497 23.40 5.74 -16.46
C ASP A 497 23.57 6.26 -15.02
N LEU A 498 24.18 7.44 -14.91
CA LEU A 498 24.51 8.06 -13.62
C LEU A 498 23.27 8.25 -12.71
N LYS A 499 22.09 8.49 -13.28
CA LYS A 499 20.86 8.68 -12.50
C LYS A 499 20.41 7.39 -11.82
N GLU A 500 20.37 6.29 -12.56
CA GLU A 500 20.03 4.95 -12.05
C GLU A 500 21.10 4.42 -11.10
N MET A 501 22.37 4.77 -11.36
CA MET A 501 23.49 4.46 -10.47
C MET A 501 23.33 5.15 -9.11
N ALA A 502 23.01 6.45 -9.09
CA ALA A 502 22.71 7.19 -7.87
C ALA A 502 21.55 6.55 -7.08
N ALA A 503 20.43 6.28 -7.76
CA ALA A 503 19.28 5.61 -7.13
C ALA A 503 19.62 4.22 -6.55
N SER A 504 20.51 3.46 -7.18
CA SER A 504 20.94 2.16 -6.70
C SER A 504 21.86 2.27 -5.47
N TRP A 505 22.80 3.22 -5.48
CA TRP A 505 23.61 3.53 -4.28
C TRP A 505 22.75 4.02 -3.12
N HIS A 506 21.77 4.87 -3.40
CA HIS A 506 20.80 5.35 -2.42
C HIS A 506 20.02 4.20 -1.77
N GLY A 507 19.53 3.26 -2.58
CA GLY A 507 18.81 2.08 -2.12
C GLY A 507 19.67 1.20 -1.21
N LEU A 508 20.90 0.88 -1.62
CA LEU A 508 21.85 0.12 -0.80
C LEU A 508 22.18 0.83 0.52
N ALA A 509 22.42 2.14 0.47
CA ALA A 509 22.71 2.93 1.66
C ALA A 509 21.51 2.97 2.63
N THR A 510 20.29 2.98 2.09
CA THR A 510 19.06 2.92 2.90
C THR A 510 18.91 1.57 3.59
N ILE A 511 19.24 0.47 2.91
CA ILE A 511 19.26 -0.87 3.53
C ILE A 511 20.26 -0.91 4.69
N ASP A 512 21.51 -0.49 4.47
CA ASP A 512 22.53 -0.48 5.54
C ASP A 512 22.11 0.42 6.72
N LEU A 513 21.45 1.55 6.42
CA LEU A 513 20.88 2.44 7.44
C LEU A 513 19.80 1.74 8.28
N MET A 514 18.92 0.96 7.64
CA MET A 514 17.86 0.20 8.33
C MET A 514 18.42 -0.96 9.15
N GLU A 515 19.51 -1.60 8.70
CA GLU A 515 20.23 -2.65 9.44
C GLU A 515 21.12 -2.10 10.57
N GLY A 516 21.33 -0.78 10.62
CA GLY A 516 22.13 -0.09 11.65
C GLY A 516 23.63 0.00 11.35
N ASP A 517 24.08 -0.41 10.16
CA ASP A 517 25.47 -0.23 9.72
C ASP A 517 25.67 1.21 9.19
N TYR A 518 25.79 2.14 10.13
CA TYR A 518 25.89 3.56 9.82
C TYR A 518 27.15 3.94 9.05
N ASP A 519 28.26 3.21 9.20
CA ASP A 519 29.50 3.50 8.49
C ASP A 519 29.38 3.09 7.03
N ALA A 520 28.86 1.88 6.76
CA ALA A 520 28.63 1.41 5.40
C ALA A 520 27.55 2.24 4.67
N ALA A 521 26.51 2.67 5.39
CA ALA A 521 25.47 3.56 4.86
C ALA A 521 26.07 4.93 4.49
N PHE A 522 26.90 5.51 5.36
CA PHE A 522 27.54 6.80 5.13
C PHE A 522 28.41 6.79 3.87
N GLU A 523 29.28 5.79 3.70
CA GLU A 523 30.12 5.66 2.50
C GLU A 523 29.29 5.58 1.20
N LYS A 524 28.17 4.85 1.21
CA LYS A 524 27.31 4.69 0.03
C LYS A 524 26.49 5.94 -0.27
N PHE A 525 25.97 6.62 0.75
CA PHE A 525 25.34 7.93 0.57
C PHE A 525 26.33 8.99 0.06
N GLN A 526 27.62 8.93 0.42
CA GLN A 526 28.63 9.83 -0.19
C GLN A 526 28.83 9.57 -1.68
N LYS A 527 28.79 8.31 -2.12
CA LYS A 527 28.86 7.96 -3.56
C LYS A 527 27.63 8.48 -4.31
N ASP A 528 26.44 8.23 -3.78
CA ASP A 528 25.18 8.76 -4.29
C ASP A 528 25.24 10.30 -4.42
N MET A 529 25.70 10.99 -3.37
CA MET A 529 25.88 12.44 -3.35
C MET A 529 26.75 12.97 -4.49
N ALA A 530 27.93 12.37 -4.68
CA ALA A 530 28.88 12.80 -5.69
C ALA A 530 28.29 12.68 -7.10
N ILE A 531 27.51 11.62 -7.34
CA ILE A 531 26.83 11.42 -8.62
C ILE A 531 25.69 12.44 -8.79
N CYS A 532 24.84 12.66 -7.78
CA CYS A 532 23.79 13.68 -7.81
C CYS A 532 24.37 15.08 -8.09
N GLU A 533 25.53 15.41 -7.52
CA GLU A 533 26.24 16.67 -7.82
C GLU A 533 26.71 16.73 -9.27
N GLN A 534 27.26 15.64 -9.80
CA GLN A 534 27.74 15.57 -11.18
C GLN A 534 26.61 15.76 -12.21
N ILE A 535 25.41 15.20 -11.95
CA ILE A 535 24.26 15.29 -12.86
C ILE A 535 23.36 16.50 -12.59
N GLY A 536 23.65 17.30 -11.56
CA GLY A 536 22.83 18.45 -11.17
C GLY A 536 21.46 18.08 -10.58
N ASP A 537 21.31 16.87 -10.04
CA ASP A 537 20.08 16.42 -9.38
C ASP A 537 20.00 16.98 -7.94
N HIS A 538 19.45 18.20 -7.84
CA HIS A 538 19.26 18.86 -6.55
C HIS A 538 18.28 18.13 -5.62
N ALA A 539 17.28 17.42 -6.17
CA ALA A 539 16.28 16.70 -5.38
C ALA A 539 16.88 15.43 -4.77
N GLY A 540 17.61 14.64 -5.58
CA GLY A 540 18.40 13.50 -5.12
C GLY A 540 19.39 13.92 -4.05
N LYS A 541 20.17 14.98 -4.32
CA LYS A 541 21.12 15.55 -3.35
C LYS A 541 20.48 15.92 -2.01
N ALA A 542 19.33 16.58 -2.01
CA ALA A 542 18.64 16.94 -0.78
C ALA A 542 18.20 15.70 0.03
N LYS A 543 17.70 14.67 -0.66
CA LYS A 543 17.31 13.39 -0.04
C LYS A 543 18.50 12.67 0.59
N THR A 544 19.62 12.60 -0.11
CA THR A 544 20.86 11.98 0.38
C THR A 544 21.44 12.75 1.56
N LEU A 545 21.43 14.11 1.52
CA LEU A 545 21.89 14.95 2.62
C LEU A 545 21.03 14.74 3.88
N HIS A 546 19.72 14.59 3.70
CA HIS A 546 18.79 14.32 4.81
C HIS A 546 19.12 13.01 5.52
N ASN A 547 19.39 11.94 4.77
CA ASN A 547 19.76 10.64 5.34
C ASN A 547 21.13 10.67 6.01
N LEU A 548 22.13 11.34 5.41
CA LEU A 548 23.44 11.56 6.03
C LEU A 548 23.31 12.32 7.35
N ALA A 549 22.52 13.40 7.38
CA ALA A 549 22.28 14.15 8.59
C ALA A 549 21.54 13.33 9.66
N THR A 550 20.65 12.43 9.25
CA THR A 550 19.96 11.48 10.15
C THR A 550 20.94 10.48 10.77
N ILE A 551 21.91 9.98 9.99
CA ILE A 551 23.00 9.14 10.52
C ILE A 551 23.81 9.90 11.57
N GLU A 552 24.20 11.14 11.29
CA GLU A 552 24.92 11.98 12.25
C GLU A 552 24.11 12.24 13.53
N LEU A 553 22.79 12.38 13.44
CA LEU A 553 21.91 12.46 14.62
C LEU A 553 21.92 11.18 15.43
N LYS A 554 21.84 10.02 14.78
CA LYS A 554 21.90 8.71 15.46
C LYS A 554 23.24 8.48 16.15
N LYS A 555 24.32 9.04 15.61
CA LYS A 555 25.66 9.06 16.24
C LYS A 555 25.83 10.16 17.31
N SER A 556 24.77 10.88 17.68
CA SER A 556 24.81 12.03 18.62
C SER A 556 25.73 13.19 18.20
N ASN A 557 26.10 13.26 16.92
CA ASN A 557 26.93 14.33 16.35
C ASN A 557 26.08 15.55 15.96
N TYR A 558 25.38 16.13 16.94
CA TYR A 558 24.40 17.20 16.71
C TYR A 558 24.94 18.44 15.97
N ASN A 559 26.24 18.73 16.07
CA ASN A 559 26.85 19.87 15.38
C ASN A 559 27.00 19.62 13.88
N SER A 560 27.48 18.43 13.47
CA SER A 560 27.64 18.08 12.05
C SER A 560 26.27 17.90 11.36
N ALA A 561 25.32 17.26 12.07
CA ALA A 561 23.94 17.16 11.61
C ALA A 561 23.31 18.54 11.37
N ARG A 562 23.51 19.50 12.29
CA ARG A 562 23.00 20.87 12.15
C ARG A 562 23.56 21.57 10.91
N GLU A 563 24.87 21.55 10.70
CA GLU A 563 25.50 22.17 9.53
C GLU A 563 24.94 21.58 8.22
N THR A 564 24.70 20.26 8.21
CA THR A 564 24.13 19.57 7.05
C THR A 564 22.68 19.99 6.80
N PHE A 565 21.83 20.05 7.83
CA PHE A 565 20.45 20.52 7.70
C PHE A 565 20.35 22.01 7.33
N GLU A 566 21.28 22.85 7.79
CA GLU A 566 21.34 24.26 7.36
C GLU A 566 21.64 24.38 5.86
N LYS A 567 22.55 23.55 5.32
CA LYS A 567 22.80 23.48 3.86
C LYS A 567 21.58 22.98 3.09
N ILE A 568 20.88 21.95 3.59
CA ILE A 568 19.64 21.45 2.97
C ILE A 568 18.60 22.56 2.92
N LEU A 569 18.44 23.31 4.00
CA LEU A 569 17.48 24.42 4.08
C LEU A 569 17.77 25.50 3.04
N GLU A 570 19.04 25.86 2.83
CA GLU A 570 19.43 26.81 1.79
C GLU A 570 19.13 26.29 0.38
N LEU A 571 19.44 25.01 0.11
CA LEU A 571 19.13 24.38 -1.18
C LEU A 571 17.62 24.34 -1.46
N CYS A 572 16.81 23.97 -0.47
CA CYS A 572 15.35 23.92 -0.62
C CYS A 572 14.77 25.32 -0.89
N ARG A 573 15.29 26.35 -0.22
CA ARG A 573 14.91 27.76 -0.48
C ARG A 573 15.25 28.22 -1.89
N LEU A 574 16.43 27.87 -2.39
CA LEU A 574 16.84 28.21 -3.76
C LEU A 574 15.91 27.58 -4.81
N ASN A 575 15.40 26.39 -4.52
CA ASN A 575 14.53 25.63 -5.42
C ASN A 575 13.02 25.88 -5.20
N ASN A 576 12.64 26.76 -4.25
CA ASN A 576 11.26 26.95 -3.79
C ASN A 576 10.57 25.64 -3.35
N ASP A 577 11.33 24.69 -2.81
CA ASP A 577 10.80 23.43 -2.26
C ASP A 577 10.33 23.64 -0.80
N HIS A 578 9.09 24.08 -0.65
CA HIS A 578 8.49 24.31 0.66
C HIS A 578 8.34 23.04 1.52
N ALA A 579 8.24 21.86 0.90
CA ALA A 579 8.18 20.60 1.63
C ALA A 579 9.56 20.24 2.20
N GLY A 580 10.62 20.38 1.39
CA GLY A 580 12.01 20.24 1.81
C GLY A 580 12.39 21.26 2.90
N GLU A 581 11.96 22.51 2.77
CA GLU A 581 12.16 23.54 3.81
C GLU A 581 11.51 23.15 5.14
N ALA A 582 10.26 22.67 5.11
CA ALA A 582 9.55 22.22 6.29
C ALA A 582 10.27 21.04 6.96
N SER A 583 10.77 20.09 6.16
CA SER A 583 11.50 18.92 6.67
C SER A 583 12.83 19.32 7.31
N ALA A 584 13.62 20.18 6.65
CA ALA A 584 14.90 20.67 7.19
C ALA A 584 14.70 21.48 8.48
N LEU A 585 13.69 22.38 8.51
CA LEU A 585 13.36 23.15 9.72
C LEU A 585 12.87 22.26 10.85
N TYR A 586 12.10 21.21 10.56
CA TYR A 586 11.64 20.24 11.56
C TYR A 586 12.82 19.47 12.17
N ALA A 587 13.79 19.05 11.36
CA ALA A 587 15.00 18.39 11.84
C ALA A 587 15.85 19.33 12.70
N LEU A 588 16.09 20.58 12.27
CA LEU A 588 16.78 21.59 13.07
C LEU A 588 16.07 21.87 14.39
N ALA A 589 14.74 21.95 14.39
CA ALA A 589 13.95 22.11 15.60
C ALA A 589 14.09 20.91 16.55
N THR A 590 14.18 19.70 16.00
CA THR A 590 14.39 18.47 16.78
C THR A 590 15.79 18.43 17.39
N ILE A 591 16.81 18.93 16.68
CA ILE A 591 18.18 19.10 17.21
C ILE A 591 18.18 20.09 18.39
N ASP A 592 17.54 21.24 18.22
CA ASP A 592 17.44 22.24 19.28
C ASP A 592 16.67 21.70 20.49
N LEU A 593 15.60 20.94 20.25
CA LEU A 593 14.85 20.21 21.28
C LEU A 593 15.72 19.20 22.04
N GLY A 594 16.55 18.44 21.32
CA GLY A 594 17.50 17.48 21.91
C GLY A 594 18.58 18.15 22.77
N LYS A 595 19.02 19.35 22.38
CA LYS A 595 19.98 20.17 23.15
C LYS A 595 19.34 20.95 24.31
N GLY A 596 18.02 20.93 24.45
CA GLY A 596 17.28 21.68 25.45
C GLY A 596 17.12 23.19 25.14
N ASP A 597 17.34 23.62 23.89
CA ASP A 597 17.04 24.98 23.44
C ASP A 597 15.58 25.07 22.97
N TYR A 598 14.67 25.07 23.95
CA TYR A 598 13.23 25.00 23.72
C TYR A 598 12.67 26.23 22.98
N ASP A 599 13.21 27.41 23.22
CA ASP A 599 12.81 28.64 22.53
C ASP A 599 13.14 28.56 21.02
N ALA A 600 14.37 28.18 20.67
CA ALA A 600 14.78 28.04 19.29
C ALA A 600 14.03 26.93 18.55
N ALA A 601 13.72 25.83 19.23
CA ALA A 601 12.90 24.74 18.69
C ALA A 601 11.46 25.19 18.43
N ARG A 602 10.86 25.92 19.38
CA ARG A 602 9.48 26.42 19.31
C ARG A 602 9.27 27.38 18.13
N GLU A 603 10.21 28.29 17.88
CA GLU A 603 10.14 29.18 16.72
C GLU A 603 10.18 28.42 15.39
N LYS A 604 11.05 27.42 15.27
CA LYS A 604 11.17 26.62 14.05
C LYS A 604 9.94 25.75 13.83
N PHE A 605 9.43 25.07 14.85
CA PHE A 605 8.22 24.25 14.73
C PHE A 605 6.98 25.08 14.34
N LYS A 606 6.86 26.33 14.80
CA LYS A 606 5.78 27.23 14.35
C LYS A 606 5.86 27.50 12.84
N LYS A 607 7.05 27.81 12.32
CA LYS A 607 7.27 27.97 10.86
C LYS A 607 6.97 26.70 10.08
N VAL A 608 7.34 25.53 10.62
CA VAL A 608 7.03 24.24 10.00
C VAL A 608 5.51 24.04 9.88
N ILE A 609 4.72 24.42 10.89
CA ILE A 609 3.25 24.33 10.83
C ILE A 609 2.71 25.21 9.70
N GLU A 610 3.19 26.44 9.56
CA GLU A 610 2.76 27.35 8.50
C GLU A 610 3.02 26.76 7.10
N PHE A 611 4.22 26.20 6.88
CA PHE A 611 4.53 25.51 5.63
C PHE A 611 3.67 24.27 5.40
N ARG A 612 3.51 23.41 6.41
CA ARG A 612 2.72 22.17 6.31
C ARG A 612 1.24 22.46 6.03
N GLN A 613 0.69 23.53 6.61
CA GLN A 613 -0.65 24.01 6.30
C GLN A 613 -0.77 24.55 4.87
N TYR A 614 0.24 25.30 4.42
CA TYR A 614 0.27 25.85 3.06
C TYR A 614 0.29 24.74 1.98
N ILE A 615 1.10 23.70 2.18
CA ILE A 615 1.20 22.56 1.25
C ILE A 615 0.12 21.48 1.45
N GLY A 616 -0.74 21.62 2.47
CA GLY A 616 -1.79 20.64 2.78
C GLY A 616 -1.32 19.34 3.45
N ASP A 617 -0.09 19.30 3.98
CA ASP A 617 0.46 18.15 4.71
C ASP A 617 -0.13 18.07 6.13
N ARG A 618 -1.32 17.47 6.23
CA ARG A 618 -2.05 17.30 7.50
C ARG A 618 -1.37 16.32 8.45
N HIS A 619 -0.72 15.28 7.93
CA HIS A 619 0.00 14.30 8.75
C HIS A 619 1.21 14.96 9.42
N GLY A 620 2.03 15.67 8.64
CA GLY A 620 3.11 16.46 9.17
C GLY A 620 2.61 17.53 10.14
N GLU A 621 1.52 18.25 9.83
CA GLU A 621 0.96 19.26 10.74
C GLU A 621 0.66 18.65 12.13
N SER A 622 0.00 17.48 12.16
CA SER A 622 -0.27 16.76 13.41
C SER A 622 1.02 16.45 14.18
N SER A 623 2.02 15.87 13.50
CA SER A 623 3.29 15.53 14.14
C SER A 623 4.03 16.76 14.69
N THR A 624 3.93 17.93 14.05
CA THR A 624 4.56 19.16 14.56
C THR A 624 3.83 19.70 15.78
N TRP A 625 2.49 19.62 15.82
CA TRP A 625 1.73 19.96 17.01
C TRP A 625 2.08 19.05 18.19
N HIS A 626 2.29 17.75 17.94
CA HIS A 626 2.75 16.79 18.95
C HIS A 626 4.12 17.18 19.51
N GLN A 627 5.08 17.60 18.67
CA GLN A 627 6.40 18.02 19.16
C GLN A 627 6.36 19.32 19.95
N LEU A 628 5.56 20.30 19.52
CA LEU A 628 5.35 21.53 20.31
C LEU A 628 4.72 21.25 21.67
N ALA A 629 3.77 20.30 21.72
CA ALA A 629 3.17 19.85 22.97
C ALA A 629 4.20 19.14 23.86
N THR A 630 5.12 18.36 23.26
CA THR A 630 6.22 17.70 23.97
C THR A 630 7.18 18.71 24.59
N ILE A 631 7.46 19.83 23.93
CA ILE A 631 8.23 20.94 24.53
C ILE A 631 7.53 21.46 25.78
N ASP A 632 6.24 21.81 25.68
CA ASP A 632 5.49 22.31 26.84
C ASP A 632 5.44 21.28 27.97
N MET A 633 5.31 19.99 27.64
CA MET A 633 5.33 18.91 28.61
C MET A 633 6.68 18.80 29.32
N LYS A 634 7.80 18.94 28.60
CA LYS A 634 9.16 18.97 29.19
C LYS A 634 9.37 20.20 30.07
N GLU A 635 8.76 21.34 29.73
CA GLU A 635 8.74 22.55 30.55
C GLU A 635 7.68 22.50 31.68
N SER A 636 6.97 21.38 31.82
CA SER A 636 5.90 21.16 32.80
C SER A 636 4.71 22.12 32.69
N ASP A 637 4.52 22.78 31.53
CA ASP A 637 3.30 23.53 31.19
C ASP A 637 2.25 22.56 30.61
N TYR A 638 1.71 21.72 31.50
CA TYR A 638 0.75 20.67 31.15
C TYR A 638 -0.54 21.22 30.51
N ASP A 639 -1.00 22.40 30.92
CA ASP A 639 -2.17 23.07 30.34
C ASP A 639 -1.96 23.41 28.86
N SER A 640 -0.80 24.00 28.52
CA SER A 640 -0.43 24.30 27.14
C SER A 640 -0.18 23.03 26.33
N ALA A 641 0.51 22.04 26.92
CA ALA A 641 0.78 20.75 26.29
C ALA A 641 -0.52 20.03 25.92
N ARG A 642 -1.47 19.94 26.85
CA ARG A 642 -2.77 19.30 26.66
C ARG A 642 -3.55 19.92 25.50
N LYS A 643 -3.61 21.25 25.40
CA LYS A 643 -4.28 21.94 24.28
C LYS A 643 -3.64 21.60 22.93
N LYS A 644 -2.31 21.52 22.86
CA LYS A 644 -1.58 21.20 21.63
C LYS A 644 -1.68 19.72 21.26
N PHE A 645 -1.59 18.81 22.23
CA PHE A 645 -1.86 17.39 22.01
C PHE A 645 -3.30 17.14 21.55
N GLN A 646 -4.31 17.80 22.14
CA GLN A 646 -5.69 17.70 21.67
C GLN A 646 -5.85 18.15 20.21
N LYS A 647 -5.12 19.18 19.79
CA LYS A 647 -5.11 19.63 18.39
C LYS A 647 -4.47 18.58 17.47
N SER A 648 -3.34 18.01 17.85
CA SER A 648 -2.72 16.89 17.11
C SER A 648 -3.66 15.67 17.03
N LEU A 649 -4.31 15.31 18.13
CA LEU A 649 -5.28 14.21 18.17
C LEU A 649 -6.47 14.45 17.22
N GLN A 650 -7.02 15.67 17.21
CA GLN A 650 -8.12 16.04 16.33
C GLN A 650 -7.72 15.91 14.85
N ILE A 651 -6.52 16.36 14.48
CA ILE A 651 -6.02 16.23 13.10
C ILE A 651 -5.83 14.76 12.75
N SER A 652 -5.19 13.98 13.63
CA SER A 652 -4.94 12.54 13.41
C SER A 652 -6.24 11.76 13.20
N LEU A 653 -7.29 12.06 14.00
CA LEU A 653 -8.62 11.48 13.83
C LEU A 653 -9.27 11.86 12.48
N GLN A 654 -9.10 13.10 12.02
CA GLN A 654 -9.66 13.56 10.75
C GLN A 654 -9.02 12.89 9.53
N ILE A 655 -7.73 12.57 9.62
CA ILE A 655 -6.97 11.93 8.53
C ILE A 655 -6.87 10.41 8.67
N GLY A 656 -7.49 9.82 9.69
CA GLY A 656 -7.43 8.38 9.95
C GLY A 656 -6.04 7.87 10.38
N ASP A 657 -5.14 8.75 10.84
CA ASP A 657 -3.82 8.36 11.33
C ASP A 657 -3.92 7.72 12.72
N ARG A 658 -4.07 6.39 12.73
CA ARG A 658 -4.16 5.58 13.93
C ARG A 658 -2.88 5.57 14.76
N ALA A 659 -1.70 5.64 14.12
CA ALA A 659 -0.43 5.69 14.83
C ALA A 659 -0.28 7.03 15.57
N GLY A 660 -0.57 8.14 14.90
CA GLY A 660 -0.60 9.47 15.51
C GLY A 660 -1.67 9.61 16.60
N GLU A 661 -2.84 8.98 16.43
CA GLU A 661 -3.88 8.89 17.47
C GLU A 661 -3.32 8.20 18.73
N ALA A 662 -2.74 7.01 18.57
CA ALA A 662 -2.23 6.22 19.68
C ALA A 662 -1.06 6.91 20.40
N SER A 663 -0.09 7.45 19.67
CA SER A 663 1.05 8.20 20.23
C SER A 663 0.58 9.43 21.01
N THR A 664 -0.39 10.19 20.48
CA THR A 664 -0.89 11.38 21.16
C THR A 664 -1.71 11.03 22.41
N LEU A 665 -2.49 9.95 22.37
CA LEU A 665 -3.18 9.44 23.56
C LEU A 665 -2.20 8.96 24.63
N GLN A 666 -1.08 8.35 24.25
CA GLN A 666 -0.01 7.95 25.15
C GLN A 666 0.62 9.17 25.86
N SER A 667 0.90 10.24 25.11
CA SER A 667 1.44 11.48 25.70
C SER A 667 0.43 12.18 26.61
N LEU A 668 -0.85 12.22 26.24
CA LEU A 668 -1.92 12.73 27.12
C LEU A 668 -2.05 11.91 28.40
N ALA A 669 -1.96 10.57 28.30
CA ALA A 669 -1.97 9.69 29.45
C ALA A 669 -0.78 9.93 30.38
N THR A 670 0.38 10.25 29.81
CA THR A 670 1.60 10.60 30.56
C THR A 670 1.42 11.90 31.33
N ILE A 671 0.79 12.92 30.74
CA ILE A 671 0.43 14.16 31.46
C ILE A 671 -0.53 13.85 32.61
N ASP A 672 -1.61 13.10 32.35
CA ASP A 672 -2.59 12.73 33.38
C ASP A 672 -1.93 11.98 34.55
N PHE A 673 -0.91 11.17 34.27
CA PHE A 673 -0.13 10.48 35.28
C PHE A 673 0.67 11.44 36.17
N TYR A 674 1.37 12.42 35.58
CA TYR A 674 2.13 13.42 36.34
C TYR A 674 1.24 14.36 37.17
N GLU A 675 0.02 14.64 36.72
CA GLU A 675 -0.98 15.42 37.48
C GLU A 675 -1.72 14.61 38.55
N VAL A 676 -1.32 13.34 38.78
CA VAL A 676 -1.93 12.41 39.75
C VAL A 676 -3.38 12.02 39.40
N GLU A 677 -3.82 12.25 38.16
CA GLU A 677 -5.10 11.80 37.61
C GLU A 677 -5.01 10.37 37.08
N SER A 678 -4.66 9.43 37.96
CA SER A 678 -4.29 8.06 37.60
C SER A 678 -5.35 7.27 36.82
N ASP A 679 -6.63 7.59 36.99
CA ASP A 679 -7.73 6.90 36.31
C ASP A 679 -7.93 7.42 34.87
N SER A 680 -7.69 8.71 34.62
CA SER A 680 -7.68 9.28 33.26
C SER A 680 -6.48 8.76 32.47
N ALA A 681 -5.30 8.72 33.10
CA ALA A 681 -4.09 8.15 32.52
C ALA A 681 -4.31 6.71 32.05
N LYS A 682 -4.88 5.86 32.91
CA LYS A 682 -5.17 4.46 32.58
C LYS A 682 -6.14 4.32 31.41
N ALA A 683 -7.22 5.11 31.37
CA ALA A 683 -8.19 5.07 30.28
C ALA A 683 -7.56 5.45 28.92
N ASN A 684 -6.71 6.48 28.90
CA ASN A 684 -6.00 6.90 27.70
C ASN A 684 -4.96 5.88 27.24
N PHE A 685 -4.18 5.28 28.15
CA PHE A 685 -3.27 4.17 27.85
C PHE A 685 -4.00 2.94 27.31
N GLU A 686 -5.13 2.54 27.89
CA GLU A 686 -5.93 1.40 27.41
C GLU A 686 -6.53 1.65 26.02
N ARG A 687 -6.90 2.89 25.71
CA ARG A 687 -7.35 3.27 24.36
C ARG A 687 -6.20 3.21 23.37
N ALA A 688 -5.04 3.78 23.70
CA ALA A 688 -3.84 3.71 22.86
C ALA A 688 -3.43 2.25 22.60
N MET A 689 -3.46 1.39 23.62
CA MET A 689 -3.11 -0.04 23.50
C MET A 689 -4.02 -0.77 22.53
N ARG A 690 -5.34 -0.51 22.55
CA ARG A 690 -6.27 -1.11 21.59
C ARG A 690 -5.93 -0.71 20.16
N ILE A 691 -5.55 0.54 19.94
CA ILE A 691 -5.17 1.03 18.61
C ILE A 691 -3.83 0.40 18.19
N MET A 692 -2.82 0.37 19.07
CA MET A 692 -1.53 -0.27 18.78
C MET A 692 -1.70 -1.74 18.36
N ARG A 693 -2.58 -2.49 19.04
CA ARG A 693 -2.94 -3.86 18.65
C ARG A 693 -3.62 -3.96 17.30
N GLN A 694 -4.52 -3.02 16.97
CA GLN A 694 -5.20 -3.00 15.68
C GLN A 694 -4.25 -2.72 14.52
N ILE A 695 -3.24 -1.87 14.73
CA ILE A 695 -2.25 -1.54 13.70
C ILE A 695 -1.03 -2.48 13.69
N GLY A 696 -1.00 -3.48 14.59
CA GLY A 696 0.11 -4.42 14.70
C GLY A 696 1.41 -3.86 15.30
N ASP A 697 1.37 -2.68 15.93
CA ASP A 697 2.54 -2.06 16.57
C ASP A 697 2.85 -2.73 17.92
N ARG A 698 3.72 -3.74 17.87
CA ARG A 698 4.17 -4.51 19.03
C ARG A 698 5.08 -3.72 19.96
N ALA A 699 5.92 -2.84 19.43
CA ALA A 699 6.80 -2.00 20.24
C ALA A 699 5.97 -1.00 21.07
N GLY A 700 4.99 -0.36 20.42
CA GLY A 700 4.01 0.49 21.08
C GLY A 700 3.20 -0.25 22.16
N GLU A 701 2.78 -1.49 21.89
CA GLU A 701 2.11 -2.34 22.89
C GLU A 701 3.00 -2.58 24.13
N ALA A 702 4.27 -2.96 23.94
CA ALA A 702 5.20 -3.19 25.04
C ALA A 702 5.45 -1.91 25.86
N SER A 703 5.62 -0.77 25.19
CA SER A 703 5.81 0.54 25.83
C SER A 703 4.61 0.93 26.70
N ILE A 704 3.38 0.76 26.20
CA ILE A 704 2.17 1.07 26.96
C ILE A 704 2.00 0.13 28.17
N LEU A 705 2.31 -1.16 28.02
CA LEU A 705 2.31 -2.11 29.13
C LEU A 705 3.32 -1.71 30.22
N ASN A 706 4.51 -1.26 29.82
CA ASN A 706 5.53 -0.76 30.75
C ASN A 706 5.05 0.48 31.52
N ASN A 707 4.40 1.43 30.84
CA ASN A 707 3.84 2.63 31.48
C ASN A 707 2.68 2.30 32.41
N LEU A 708 1.76 1.41 32.02
CA LEU A 708 0.69 0.93 32.88
C LEU A 708 1.23 0.21 34.13
N ALA A 709 2.33 -0.55 33.99
CA ALA A 709 2.98 -1.16 35.15
C ALA A 709 3.54 -0.12 36.12
N SER A 710 4.10 0.98 35.62
CA SER A 710 4.57 2.10 36.46
C SER A 710 3.41 2.74 37.27
N ILE A 711 2.23 2.88 36.66
CA ILE A 711 1.01 3.34 37.39
C ILE A 711 0.65 2.38 38.52
N ASP A 712 0.62 1.08 38.23
CA ASP A 712 0.27 0.06 39.21
C ASP A 712 1.32 0.01 40.35
N LEU A 713 2.61 0.20 40.05
CA LEU A 713 3.68 0.31 41.06
C LEU A 713 3.42 1.48 42.01
N ASN A 714 3.08 2.66 41.49
CA ASN A 714 2.79 3.85 42.30
C ASN A 714 1.54 3.69 43.16
N LYS A 715 0.56 2.88 42.73
CA LYS A 715 -0.62 2.50 43.52
C LYS A 715 -0.36 1.37 44.53
N GLY A 716 0.82 0.74 44.50
CA GLY A 716 1.15 -0.41 45.33
C GLY A 716 0.56 -1.75 44.84
N GLU A 717 0.06 -1.81 43.61
CA GLU A 717 -0.52 -3.00 42.98
C GLU A 717 0.56 -3.89 42.35
N TYR A 718 1.52 -4.35 43.16
CA TYR A 718 2.75 -5.01 42.68
C TYR A 718 2.53 -6.29 41.86
N VAL A 719 1.42 -7.02 42.06
CA VAL A 719 1.09 -8.23 41.29
C VAL A 719 0.72 -7.86 39.87
N LEU A 720 -0.15 -6.86 39.70
CA LEU A 720 -0.60 -6.38 38.39
C LEU A 720 0.54 -5.72 37.60
N ALA A 721 1.40 -4.98 38.29
CA ALA A 721 2.61 -4.41 37.69
C ALA A 721 3.55 -5.50 37.15
N ARG A 722 3.76 -6.58 37.92
CA ARG A 722 4.60 -7.71 37.50
C ARG A 722 4.07 -8.40 36.25
N GLU A 723 2.78 -8.73 36.23
CA GLU A 723 2.16 -9.36 35.05
C GLU A 723 2.31 -8.51 33.79
N LYS A 724 2.16 -7.18 33.91
CA LYS A 724 2.34 -6.25 32.78
C LYS A 724 3.79 -6.17 32.32
N LEU A 725 4.76 -6.07 33.23
CA LEU A 725 6.19 -6.04 32.87
C LEU A 725 6.64 -7.35 32.24
N GLU A 726 6.16 -8.51 32.70
CA GLU A 726 6.48 -9.81 32.10
C GLU A 726 5.93 -9.94 30.67
N ASN A 727 4.72 -9.43 30.43
CA ASN A 727 4.14 -9.39 29.09
C ASN A 727 4.87 -8.41 28.17
N ALA A 728 5.21 -7.22 28.67
CA ALA A 728 6.02 -6.25 27.93
C ALA A 728 7.39 -6.85 27.55
N MET A 729 8.04 -7.55 28.49
CA MET A 729 9.34 -8.18 28.28
C MET A 729 9.29 -9.24 27.17
N LYS A 730 8.28 -10.12 27.20
CA LYS A 730 8.09 -11.14 26.16
C LYS A 730 7.93 -10.51 24.77
N ILE A 731 7.17 -9.42 24.68
CA ILE A 731 6.96 -8.72 23.41
C ILE A 731 8.26 -8.09 22.94
N ALA A 732 8.97 -7.34 23.81
CA ALA A 732 10.24 -6.71 23.49
C ALA A 732 11.29 -7.72 22.98
N GLN A 733 11.41 -8.87 23.64
CA GLN A 733 12.32 -9.94 23.23
C GLN A 733 11.91 -10.60 21.90
N GLN A 734 10.60 -10.76 21.64
CA GLN A 734 10.11 -11.32 20.37
C GLN A 734 10.43 -10.42 19.17
N ILE A 735 10.44 -9.10 19.37
CA ILE A 735 10.69 -8.11 18.31
C ILE A 735 12.14 -7.60 18.28
N GLY A 736 12.99 -8.03 19.22
CA GLY A 736 14.37 -7.56 19.34
C GLY A 736 14.51 -6.09 19.79
N ASP A 737 13.54 -5.55 20.52
CA ASP A 737 13.57 -4.17 21.03
C ASP A 737 14.44 -4.06 22.29
N LEU A 738 15.73 -3.84 22.07
CA LEU A 738 16.74 -3.68 23.13
C LEU A 738 16.46 -2.46 24.04
N VAL A 739 15.99 -1.35 23.47
CA VAL A 739 15.68 -0.13 24.24
C VAL A 739 14.49 -0.37 25.18
N GLY A 740 13.45 -1.03 24.66
CA GLY A 740 12.30 -1.48 25.44
C GLY A 740 12.71 -2.44 26.55
N GLU A 741 13.56 -3.43 26.25
CA GLU A 741 14.06 -4.40 27.24
C GLU A 741 14.80 -3.71 28.39
N ALA A 742 15.72 -2.78 28.10
CA ALA A 742 16.46 -2.05 29.13
C ALA A 742 15.54 -1.17 30.01
N SER A 743 14.51 -0.56 29.39
CA SER A 743 13.50 0.24 30.11
C SER A 743 12.63 -0.63 31.05
N ILE A 744 12.23 -1.82 30.58
CA ILE A 744 11.44 -2.77 31.37
C ILE A 744 12.29 -3.33 32.53
N LEU A 745 13.57 -3.65 32.28
CA LEU A 745 14.52 -4.08 33.32
C LEU A 745 14.69 -3.02 34.42
N SER A 746 14.76 -1.74 34.04
CA SER A 746 14.84 -0.63 34.99
C SER A 746 13.59 -0.55 35.89
N ASN A 747 12.39 -0.71 35.33
CA ASN A 747 11.16 -0.72 36.11
C ASN A 747 11.02 -1.97 37.00
N GLN A 748 11.51 -3.12 36.54
CA GLN A 748 11.59 -4.32 37.37
C GLN A 748 12.58 -4.13 38.54
N ALA A 749 13.72 -3.47 38.31
CA ALA A 749 14.68 -3.15 39.35
C ALA A 749 14.08 -2.21 40.41
N SER A 750 13.36 -1.17 39.99
CA SER A 750 12.61 -0.29 40.90
C SER A 750 11.60 -1.05 41.76
N MET A 751 10.88 -2.02 41.16
CA MET A 751 9.95 -2.88 41.93
C MET A 751 10.68 -3.72 42.99
N ASP A 752 11.85 -4.27 42.66
CA ASP A 752 12.63 -5.10 43.58
C ASP A 752 13.27 -4.25 44.69
N MET A 753 13.70 -3.01 44.38
CA MET A 753 14.12 -2.03 45.39
C MET A 753 13.00 -1.73 46.39
N ILE A 754 11.78 -1.48 45.92
CA ILE A 754 10.62 -1.22 46.81
C ILE A 754 10.33 -2.42 47.73
N LYS A 755 10.62 -3.64 47.28
CA LYS A 755 10.49 -4.87 48.07
C LYS A 755 11.69 -5.14 48.98
N GLY A 756 12.75 -4.34 48.90
CA GLY A 756 13.99 -4.48 49.66
C GLY A 756 14.99 -5.49 49.09
N ASP A 757 14.77 -6.02 47.87
CA ASP A 757 15.71 -6.93 47.21
C ASP A 757 16.70 -6.15 46.33
N CYS A 758 17.64 -5.48 46.98
CA CYS A 758 18.68 -4.67 46.33
C CYS A 758 19.66 -5.49 45.49
N ASN A 759 19.77 -6.81 45.69
CA ASN A 759 20.64 -7.67 44.88
C ASN A 759 20.00 -7.97 43.53
N SER A 760 18.74 -8.41 43.54
CA SER A 760 17.98 -8.64 42.30
C SER A 760 17.77 -7.37 41.48
N ALA A 761 17.64 -6.21 42.13
CA ALA A 761 17.56 -4.92 41.45
C ALA A 761 18.87 -4.55 40.75
N ARG A 762 20.02 -4.74 41.41
CA ARG A 762 21.34 -4.50 40.83
C ARG A 762 21.59 -5.37 39.61
N GLU A 763 21.34 -6.67 39.68
CA GLU A 763 21.53 -7.58 38.55
C GLU A 763 20.72 -7.16 37.31
N LYS A 764 19.51 -6.61 37.50
CA LYS A 764 18.68 -6.11 36.39
C LYS A 764 19.21 -4.81 35.80
N LEU A 765 19.67 -3.88 36.65
CA LEU A 765 20.28 -2.63 36.18
C LEU A 765 21.62 -2.87 35.47
N GLU A 766 22.43 -3.82 35.93
CA GLU A 766 23.67 -4.21 35.25
C GLU A 766 23.40 -4.78 33.85
N LYS A 767 22.37 -5.63 33.70
CA LYS A 767 21.93 -6.09 32.37
C LYS A 767 21.41 -4.96 31.49
N ALA A 768 20.62 -4.04 32.06
CA ALA A 768 20.17 -2.86 31.34
C ALA A 768 21.37 -2.00 30.90
N MET A 769 22.41 -1.89 31.73
CA MET A 769 23.64 -1.14 31.43
C MET A 769 24.39 -1.77 30.25
N GLU A 770 24.53 -3.09 30.23
CA GLU A 770 25.14 -3.82 29.10
C GLU A 770 24.39 -3.56 27.80
N ILE A 771 23.05 -3.56 27.85
CA ILE A 771 22.21 -3.27 26.68
C ILE A 771 22.41 -1.82 26.21
N MET A 772 22.32 -0.85 27.13
CA MET A 772 22.51 0.57 26.80
C MET A 772 23.91 0.83 26.20
N HIS A 773 24.92 0.13 26.70
CA HIS A 773 26.27 0.19 26.17
C HIS A 773 26.37 -0.39 24.75
N GLN A 774 25.75 -1.53 24.50
CA GLN A 774 25.72 -2.17 23.17
C GLN A 774 25.06 -1.27 22.11
N ILE A 775 24.03 -0.52 22.48
CA ILE A 775 23.32 0.38 21.56
C ILE A 775 23.89 1.80 21.52
N GLY A 776 24.89 2.11 22.35
CA GLY A 776 25.52 3.43 22.44
C GLY A 776 24.64 4.53 23.06
N ASP A 777 23.63 4.17 23.86
CA ASP A 777 22.75 5.14 24.52
C ASP A 777 23.38 5.68 25.81
N GLN A 778 24.17 6.74 25.65
CA GLN A 778 24.83 7.42 26.77
C GLN A 778 23.85 8.04 27.77
N ALA A 779 22.65 8.46 27.35
CA ALA A 779 21.66 9.01 28.26
C ALA A 779 21.05 7.91 29.14
N GLY A 780 20.76 6.75 28.54
CA GLY A 780 20.35 5.53 29.22
C GLY A 780 21.38 5.06 30.24
N GLU A 781 22.66 5.00 29.86
CA GLU A 781 23.77 4.64 30.76
C GLU A 781 23.81 5.56 32.00
N ALA A 782 23.72 6.87 31.80
CA ALA A 782 23.75 7.83 32.91
C ALA A 782 22.53 7.70 33.85
N SER A 783 21.35 7.39 33.31
CA SER A 783 20.15 7.12 34.11
C SER A 783 20.32 5.85 34.95
N ILE A 784 20.88 4.79 34.38
CA ILE A 784 21.16 3.53 35.08
C ILE A 784 22.18 3.74 36.21
N LEU A 785 23.23 4.54 35.98
CA LEU A 785 24.19 4.91 37.02
C LEU A 785 23.54 5.63 38.21
N ASN A 786 22.58 6.53 37.97
CA ASN A 786 21.84 7.18 39.06
C ASN A 786 21.02 6.17 39.89
N ASN A 787 20.43 5.16 39.22
CA ASN A 787 19.66 4.12 39.89
C ASN A 787 20.56 3.16 40.69
N LEU A 788 21.73 2.78 40.14
CA LEU A 788 22.76 2.00 40.85
C LEU A 788 23.27 2.76 42.08
N ALA A 789 23.52 4.06 41.95
CA ALA A 789 23.97 4.88 43.07
C ALA A 789 22.93 4.93 44.19
N SER A 790 21.64 4.98 43.82
CA SER A 790 20.54 4.91 44.79
C SER A 790 20.50 3.56 45.53
N ILE A 791 20.83 2.45 44.86
CA ILE A 791 20.98 1.13 45.50
C ILE A 791 22.15 1.13 46.49
N ASP A 792 23.29 1.71 46.10
CA ASP A 792 24.47 1.76 46.95
C ASP A 792 24.31 2.67 48.16
N MET A 793 23.57 3.78 48.02
CA MET A 793 23.13 4.61 49.14
C MET A 793 22.29 3.80 50.14
N ILE A 794 21.31 3.00 49.68
CA ILE A 794 20.50 2.13 50.54
C ILE A 794 21.36 1.08 51.27
N LYS A 795 22.41 0.57 50.61
CA LYS A 795 23.38 -0.37 51.19
C LYS A 795 24.48 0.30 52.04
N SER A 796 24.49 1.63 52.11
CA SER A 796 25.53 2.44 52.77
C SER A 796 26.95 2.26 52.17
N ASP A 797 27.05 1.89 50.88
CA ASP A 797 28.31 1.94 50.13
C ASP A 797 28.47 3.31 49.47
N HIS A 798 28.83 4.29 50.29
CA HIS A 798 28.93 5.69 49.86
C HIS A 798 30.03 5.94 48.83
N ASN A 799 31.07 5.10 48.77
CA ASN A 799 32.16 5.25 47.80
C ASN A 799 31.70 4.87 46.39
N SER A 800 31.05 3.71 46.24
CA SER A 800 30.53 3.25 44.95
C SER A 800 29.46 4.23 44.42
N ALA A 801 28.53 4.67 45.28
CA ALA A 801 27.53 5.67 44.90
C ALA A 801 28.15 7.00 44.42
N HIS A 802 29.24 7.45 45.06
CA HIS A 802 29.94 8.66 44.63
C HIS A 802 30.57 8.51 43.23
N GLU A 803 31.26 7.39 42.98
CA GLU A 803 31.91 7.13 41.68
C GLU A 803 30.89 7.02 40.53
N GLU A 804 29.75 6.37 40.78
CA GLU A 804 28.68 6.22 39.80
C GLU A 804 28.02 7.56 39.45
N LEU A 805 27.73 8.40 40.45
CA LEU A 805 27.17 9.74 40.23
C LEU A 805 28.15 10.70 39.55
N GLU A 806 29.46 10.63 39.85
CA GLU A 806 30.45 11.44 39.16
C GLU A 806 30.52 11.08 37.67
N LYS A 807 30.52 9.78 37.33
CA LYS A 807 30.44 9.30 35.95
C LYS A 807 29.15 9.74 35.26
N ALA A 808 28.00 9.65 35.93
CA ALA A 808 26.72 10.10 35.39
C ALA A 808 26.75 11.59 35.02
N ILE A 809 27.30 12.44 35.89
CA ILE A 809 27.46 13.89 35.61
C ILE A 809 28.36 14.13 34.41
N GLU A 810 29.49 13.42 34.30
CA GLU A 810 30.40 13.60 33.16
C GLU A 810 29.72 13.24 31.83
N ILE A 811 28.96 12.14 31.79
CA ILE A 811 28.20 11.74 30.61
C ILE A 811 27.12 12.77 30.29
N MET A 812 26.31 13.17 31.28
CA MET A 812 25.22 14.15 31.12
C MET A 812 25.74 15.51 30.63
N GLN A 813 26.92 15.94 31.11
CA GLN A 813 27.57 17.16 30.64
C GLN A 813 28.08 17.06 29.19
N GLN A 814 28.55 15.87 28.76
CA GLN A 814 29.01 15.65 27.38
C GLN A 814 27.85 15.68 26.39
N ILE A 815 26.72 15.04 26.74
CA ILE A 815 25.52 14.99 25.88
C ILE A 815 24.66 16.25 26.00
N GLY A 816 24.92 17.10 27.01
CA GLY A 816 24.19 18.34 27.24
C GLY A 816 22.85 18.19 27.98
N ASP A 817 22.61 17.04 28.63
CA ASP A 817 21.41 16.80 29.43
C ASP A 817 21.49 17.52 30.78
N ARG A 818 20.84 18.67 30.87
CA ARG A 818 20.81 19.50 32.08
C ARG A 818 19.91 18.97 33.18
N ALA A 819 18.82 18.29 32.83
CA ALA A 819 17.89 17.77 33.83
C ALA A 819 18.51 16.55 34.55
N GLY A 820 19.13 15.65 33.78
CA GLY A 820 19.93 14.57 34.32
C GLY A 820 21.07 15.08 35.20
N GLU A 821 21.83 16.06 34.71
CA GLU A 821 22.94 16.68 35.46
C GLU A 821 22.47 17.23 36.83
N ALA A 822 21.32 17.91 36.85
CA ALA A 822 20.75 18.44 38.09
C ALA A 822 20.37 17.34 39.09
N THR A 823 19.75 16.26 38.59
CA THR A 823 19.35 15.09 39.39
C THR A 823 20.56 14.43 40.04
N ALA A 824 21.65 14.24 39.28
CA ALA A 824 22.88 13.65 39.82
C ALA A 824 23.54 14.54 40.89
N PHE A 825 23.51 15.88 40.73
CA PHE A 825 23.97 16.80 41.78
C PHE A 825 23.09 16.77 43.03
N GLN A 826 21.78 16.64 42.87
CA GLN A 826 20.85 16.48 44.00
C GLN A 826 21.15 15.20 44.78
N LEU A 827 21.33 14.06 44.09
CA LEU A 827 21.70 12.78 44.70
C LEU A 827 23.05 12.83 45.42
N LEU A 828 24.08 13.44 44.82
CA LEU A 828 25.36 13.67 45.51
C LEU A 828 25.20 14.56 46.75
N GLY A 829 24.29 15.54 46.70
CA GLY A 829 23.98 16.40 47.82
C GLY A 829 23.33 15.66 48.99
N ILE A 830 22.44 14.70 48.69
CA ILE A 830 21.83 13.81 49.68
C ILE A 830 22.90 12.86 50.26
N LEU A 831 23.73 12.25 49.41
CA LEU A 831 24.84 11.39 49.82
C LEU A 831 25.80 12.10 50.78
N ALA A 832 26.20 13.35 50.46
CA ALA A 832 27.06 14.14 51.34
C ALA A 832 26.40 14.46 52.70
N ARG A 833 25.07 14.64 52.74
CA ARG A 833 24.33 14.82 54.00
C ARG A 833 24.31 13.54 54.84
N GLU A 834 24.15 12.37 54.23
CA GLU A 834 24.20 11.07 54.92
C GLU A 834 25.57 10.82 55.57
N GLU A 835 26.65 11.24 54.92
CA GLU A 835 28.01 11.20 55.50
C GLU A 835 28.32 12.34 56.50
N GLY A 836 27.30 13.13 56.88
CA GLY A 836 27.41 14.21 57.87
C GLY A 836 27.97 15.53 57.34
N ARG A 837 28.23 15.65 56.04
CA ARG A 837 28.76 16.85 55.37
C ARG A 837 27.62 17.72 54.83
N VAL A 838 26.73 18.12 55.74
CA VAL A 838 25.46 18.81 55.42
C VAL A 838 25.66 20.13 54.67
N ARG A 839 26.75 20.86 54.96
CA ARG A 839 27.04 22.15 54.32
C ARG A 839 27.44 22.00 52.86
N GLU A 840 28.29 21.02 52.57
CA GLU A 840 28.75 20.67 51.23
C GLU A 840 27.61 20.05 50.44
N GLY A 841 26.83 19.16 51.06
CA GLY A 841 25.62 18.58 50.45
C GLY A 841 24.60 19.64 50.04
N MET A 842 24.35 20.63 50.90
CA MET A 842 23.46 21.75 50.56
C MET A 842 23.95 22.56 49.35
N GLN A 843 25.26 22.69 49.14
CA GLN A 843 25.79 23.40 47.96
C GLN A 843 25.55 22.63 46.66
N LEU A 844 25.59 21.30 46.71
CA LEU A 844 25.29 20.42 45.59
C LEU A 844 23.79 20.41 45.26
N VAL A 845 22.91 20.32 46.26
CA VAL A 845 21.45 20.48 46.01
C VAL A 845 21.12 21.90 45.51
N ALA A 846 21.82 22.93 46.00
CA ALA A 846 21.66 24.29 45.48
C ALA A 846 22.08 24.42 44.02
N LEU A 847 23.01 23.57 43.57
CA LEU A 847 23.42 23.51 42.17
C LEU A 847 22.36 22.83 41.32
N GLY A 848 21.85 21.67 41.75
CA GLY A 848 20.71 21.00 41.10
C GLY A 848 19.52 21.94 40.92
N TRP A 849 19.13 22.61 42.01
CA TRP A 849 18.07 23.62 41.99
C TRP A 849 18.31 24.75 40.97
N LEU A 850 19.55 25.26 40.90
CA LEU A 850 19.91 26.35 39.99
C LEU A 850 19.78 25.90 38.53
N ILE A 851 20.23 24.68 38.23
CA ILE A 851 20.15 24.10 36.89
C ILE A 851 18.69 23.86 36.53
N ASN A 852 17.92 23.14 37.36
CA ASN A 852 16.50 22.88 37.17
C ASN A 852 15.67 24.17 37.03
N SER A 853 15.96 25.20 37.84
CA SER A 853 15.29 26.50 37.73
C SER A 853 15.62 27.23 36.41
N SER A 854 16.83 27.03 35.86
CA SER A 854 17.25 27.66 34.60
C SER A 854 16.59 27.03 33.37
N ILE A 855 16.13 25.78 33.49
CA ILE A 855 15.42 25.03 32.44
C ILE A 855 13.92 24.88 32.75
N HIS A 856 13.42 25.54 33.80
CA HIS A 856 12.03 25.47 34.25
C HIS A 856 11.52 24.05 34.58
N HIS A 857 12.39 23.17 35.09
CA HIS A 857 12.04 21.79 35.44
C HIS A 857 11.22 21.70 36.75
N VAL A 858 10.27 20.75 36.84
CA VAL A 858 9.42 20.55 38.02
C VAL A 858 10.21 20.21 39.30
N ASP A 859 11.31 19.47 39.15
CA ASP A 859 12.18 19.05 40.25
C ASP A 859 12.83 20.24 40.97
N ALA A 860 12.83 21.44 40.38
CA ALA A 860 13.22 22.65 41.08
C ALA A 860 12.39 22.88 42.37
N GLN A 861 11.15 22.40 42.42
CA GLN A 861 10.33 22.46 43.63
C GLN A 861 10.81 21.47 44.70
N ASP A 862 11.20 20.26 44.30
CA ASP A 862 11.67 19.23 45.21
C ASP A 862 13.08 19.54 45.71
N ASP A 863 13.96 20.00 44.84
CA ASP A 863 15.25 20.58 45.20
C ASP A 863 15.09 21.72 46.22
N ALA A 864 14.10 22.61 46.01
CA ALA A 864 13.82 23.70 46.95
C ALA A 864 13.35 23.20 48.32
N LYS A 865 12.56 22.11 48.37
CA LYS A 865 12.16 21.46 49.63
C LYS A 865 13.39 20.89 50.35
N ILE A 866 14.24 20.14 49.65
CA ILE A 866 15.47 19.55 50.21
C ILE A 866 16.42 20.65 50.70
N LEU A 867 16.59 21.72 49.92
CA LEU A 867 17.35 22.91 50.31
C LEU A 867 16.81 23.55 51.59
N SER A 868 15.49 23.64 51.73
CA SER A 868 14.86 24.20 52.92
C SER A 868 15.12 23.32 54.15
N ILE A 869 15.07 21.99 53.99
CA ILE A 869 15.37 21.03 55.05
C ILE A 869 16.83 21.19 55.50
N MET A 870 17.79 21.09 54.57
CA MET A 870 19.22 21.24 54.88
C MET A 870 19.57 22.62 55.46
N ALA A 871 18.92 23.69 54.97
CA ALA A 871 19.10 25.02 55.52
C ALA A 871 18.62 25.11 56.98
N SER A 872 17.53 24.43 57.32
CA SER A 872 17.01 24.39 58.69
C SER A 872 17.95 23.65 59.64
N GLU A 873 18.57 22.54 59.19
CA GLU A 873 19.57 21.78 59.95
C GLU A 873 20.82 22.61 60.27
N LEU A 874 21.21 23.50 59.35
CA LEU A 874 22.36 24.39 59.50
C LEU A 874 22.02 25.72 60.21
N GLY A 875 20.76 25.97 60.55
CA GLY A 875 20.31 27.25 61.12
C GLY A 875 20.45 28.45 60.16
N TYR A 876 20.41 28.20 58.84
CA TYR A 876 20.63 29.24 57.83
C TYR A 876 19.37 30.06 57.56
N THR A 877 19.55 31.39 57.52
CA THR A 877 18.47 32.31 57.12
C THR A 877 18.36 32.42 55.61
N LYS A 878 17.20 32.87 55.10
CA LYS A 878 17.00 33.13 53.65
C LYS A 878 18.10 33.98 53.01
N ARG A 879 18.72 34.89 53.77
CA ARG A 879 19.85 35.73 53.29
C ARG A 879 21.11 34.90 53.04
N ILE A 880 21.39 33.92 53.89
CA ILE A 880 22.53 33.01 53.75
C ILE A 880 22.30 32.07 52.58
N ILE A 881 21.08 31.53 52.42
CA ILE A 881 20.70 30.68 51.28
C ILE A 881 20.94 31.41 49.95
N LYS A 882 20.47 32.65 49.81
CA LYS A 882 20.74 33.48 48.61
C LYS A 882 22.24 33.68 48.34
N ALA A 883 23.05 33.84 49.39
CA ALA A 883 24.50 33.97 49.25
C ALA A 883 25.16 32.65 48.80
N VAL A 884 24.68 31.51 49.29
CA VAL A 884 25.12 30.17 48.86
C VAL A 884 24.80 29.96 47.39
N ILE A 885 23.56 30.19 46.96
CA ILE A 885 23.14 30.07 45.55
C ILE A 885 24.03 30.93 44.64
N LYS A 886 24.32 32.18 45.03
CA LYS A 886 25.20 33.06 44.25
C LYS A 886 26.64 32.53 44.12
N LYS A 887 27.17 31.91 45.18
CA LYS A 887 28.51 31.28 45.16
C LYS A 887 28.52 30.02 44.29
N VAL A 888 27.50 29.19 44.42
CA VAL A 888 27.34 27.95 43.63
C VAL A 888 27.20 28.28 42.14
N ALA A 889 26.41 29.29 41.77
CA ALA A 889 26.31 29.77 40.39
C ALA A 889 27.67 30.22 39.81
N ALA A 890 28.48 30.92 40.61
CA ALA A 890 29.82 31.34 40.18
C ALA A 890 30.79 30.15 40.03
N ALA A 891 30.70 29.16 40.92
CA ALA A 891 31.49 27.93 40.84
C ALA A 891 31.12 27.11 39.59
N TYR A 892 29.83 26.90 39.35
CA TYR A 892 29.33 26.19 38.17
C TYR A 892 29.78 26.84 36.86
N LYS A 893 29.76 28.18 36.79
CA LYS A 893 30.25 28.91 35.61
C LYS A 893 31.76 28.74 35.39
N LYS A 894 32.53 28.47 36.46
CA LYS A 894 33.99 28.32 36.41
C LYS A 894 34.42 26.91 35.98
N ASP A 895 33.84 25.88 36.59
CA ASP A 895 34.32 24.50 36.47
C ASP A 895 33.21 23.45 36.37
N LYS A 896 31.99 23.88 36.03
CA LYS A 896 30.81 23.00 35.88
C LYS A 896 30.52 22.17 37.14
N GLY A 897 30.86 22.68 38.32
CA GLY A 897 30.54 22.05 39.60
C GLY A 897 31.60 21.06 40.11
N LYS A 898 32.64 20.76 39.33
CA LYS A 898 33.70 19.81 39.73
C LYS A 898 34.39 20.22 41.04
N GLY A 899 34.58 21.52 41.27
CA GLY A 899 35.16 22.03 42.52
C GLY A 899 34.27 21.82 43.75
N LEU A 900 32.94 21.87 43.57
CA LEU A 900 31.98 21.62 44.64
C LEU A 900 31.92 20.13 45.00
N VAL A 901 31.95 19.25 43.99
CA VAL A 901 32.00 17.80 44.19
C VAL A 901 33.27 17.40 44.96
N LYS A 902 34.44 17.91 44.56
CA LYS A 902 35.72 17.65 45.27
C LYS A 902 35.74 18.18 46.70
N ALA A 903 35.07 19.31 46.97
CA ALA A 903 34.95 19.84 48.32
C ALA A 903 34.02 18.98 49.19
N ALA A 904 32.98 18.42 48.59
CA ALA A 904 32.06 17.51 49.25
C ALA A 904 32.64 16.11 49.45
N PHE A 905 33.58 15.65 48.62
CA PHE A 905 34.20 14.31 48.68
C PHE A 905 35.73 14.43 48.50
N PRO A 906 36.47 14.91 49.52
CA PRO A 906 37.93 15.02 49.43
C PRO A 906 38.55 13.62 49.38
N LYS A 907 39.47 13.39 48.43
CA LYS A 907 40.25 12.14 48.39
C LYS A 907 41.06 12.01 49.68
N SER A 908 40.84 10.91 50.40
CA SER A 908 41.54 10.54 51.63
C SER A 908 43.04 10.34 51.42
#